data_AF-A0A953KWE9-F1
#
_entry.id   AF-A0A953KWE9-F1
#
_cell.length_a   1.000
_cell.length_b   1.000
_cell.length_c   1.000
_cell.angle_alpha   90.00
_cell.angle_beta   90.00
_cell.angle_gamma   90.00
#
_symmetry.space_group_name_H-M   'P 1'
#
loop_
_entity.id
_entity.type
_entity.pdbx_description
1 polymer ?
#
loop_
_entity_poly.entity_id
_entity_poly.type
_entity_poly.pdbx_seq_one_letter_code
_entity_poly.pdbx_strand_id
1 'polypeptide(L)'
;MSFPESSSPNKWQFWIDRGGTFTDVIALRPDATLATVKMLSENPEQYTDAAIAGIRQLMDLQEEKAIPVEQIEVVKMGTTVATNALLERKGEPTALLTTQGFKDGLRIAYQNRPRLFDRQIVLPEQLYAQVYEIQERIAADGSIPITLSLSSAKNALQDAWNKGYRCVAIIFMHAYRYTQHERAVAQLAREMGFSQVSVSHEVSPLIKYVARGDTTVVDAYLSPILRRYVDQIASQLPGVNLQFMQSHGGLTAAKMFHGKDSVLSGPAAGVVGMAKAAELAGFKRVIGFDMGGTSTDVSHYAGEFERAFETQLAGVRLRAPMMSIHTIAAGGGSILHFDGARMQVGPDSAGAYPGPASYRRGGPLTVTDCNLMLGKIQADYFPAVFGAEGKQLLDREIVVQKFTELAAHISKISGVQKSPEQIAEGFLQIAVANMANAIKKISVQRGYDVSSYVLATFGGAGGQHACLVADALGMSQVFSHSLAGVLSAYGMGVAAQVIMREKTIETPLFALQAQLQINAEQELIILEKQARDALINQGICPSQIKVQHYATLKYIGTDTAIAVKWAEPARMQEAFEAQYKQRFAFLMQGHALAIENIYVEASSEPSVHTLSPSPVTQLNVCLAASTTVSLFTTGKWHEAPLYQREVLQPGDCITGPAIIAEKNGTLVVEPHWQAKLTAQHHLVISRTRPQACQQATATQVDPVRLEMFNNLFMNIAEQMGYVLQNTAYSVNIKERLDFSCAIFDAVGNLIANAPHIPVHLGSMGESIKSVITQNAGAIHPGDVYVLNDPYAGGTHLPDVTVITPVFDTASSNVLFYVASRGHHADIGGLTPGSMPADSKTIEEEGVLISNFKLVDGSCSPVQFREQALMNLLTNTRYPARNPQQNRADLLAQIAANQRGVEELGQMVKQFGIEVVQAYMAHVQDNAQESVRRVISTLKNGSFELKLDNGALIKVSITIDHTKREALIDFSGTSPQLDNNFNAPSSVTIAAVLYVFRTLVDKDIPLNAGCLKPLHIIIPPGSMLNPLPPAAVVSGNVETSSCITNALYGALGIMASAQSTMNNFTFGNLSYQYYETLAGGSGAAEGFHGTSVVQTHMTNSRLTDPEVLELRFPVQLESYEIRKNSGGLGQWHGGDGAVRRIKFLQTMQASILSNNRVYPPFGMAGGQAGALGRNWVERKDGSIETIGHAGSAQMQPGDIFVIETPGGGGYGK
;
A
#
# COMPACT_ATOMS: atom_id res chain seq x y z
N MET A 1 44.49 -15.91 47.67
CA MET A 1 44.39 -16.39 46.28
C MET A 1 43.70 -15.31 45.50
N SER A 2 44.47 -14.61 44.67
CA SER A 2 44.04 -13.56 43.76
C SER A 2 43.15 -14.15 42.67
N PHE A 3 41.96 -13.58 42.51
CA PHE A 3 41.15 -13.78 41.30
C PHE A 3 41.86 -13.06 40.14
N PRO A 4 41.97 -13.67 38.96
CA PRO A 4 42.64 -13.06 37.83
C PRO A 4 41.85 -11.84 37.33
N GLU A 5 42.56 -10.73 37.15
CA GLU A 5 42.07 -9.58 36.38
C GLU A 5 41.62 -10.07 35.00
N SER A 6 40.33 -9.88 34.68
CA SER A 6 39.79 -10.12 33.35
C SER A 6 40.25 -9.03 32.39
N SER A 7 41.52 -9.06 31.99
CA SER A 7 41.97 -8.39 30.77
C SER A 7 41.77 -9.35 29.59
N SER A 8 40.50 -9.54 29.20
CA SER A 8 40.23 -10.07 27.86
C SER A 8 40.89 -9.11 26.86
N PRO A 9 41.76 -9.55 25.93
CA PRO A 9 42.22 -8.66 24.89
C PRO A 9 40.99 -8.21 24.09
N ASN A 10 40.74 -6.90 24.02
CA ASN A 10 39.66 -6.34 23.20
C ASN A 10 39.84 -6.86 21.77
N LYS A 11 38.89 -7.65 21.30
CA LYS A 11 38.89 -8.24 19.96
C LYS A 11 38.21 -7.28 18.98
N TRP A 12 38.39 -7.53 17.69
CA TRP A 12 37.70 -6.81 16.63
C TRP A 12 36.21 -7.16 16.62
N GLN A 13 35.37 -6.14 16.39
CA GLN A 13 33.98 -6.35 15.98
C GLN A 13 33.75 -5.69 14.63
N PHE A 14 33.01 -6.35 13.75
CA PHE A 14 32.64 -5.80 12.44
C PHE A 14 31.13 -5.67 12.31
N TRP A 15 30.68 -4.51 11.86
CA TRP A 15 29.27 -4.21 11.63
C TRP A 15 29.09 -3.82 10.17
N ILE A 16 28.26 -4.56 9.45
CA ILE A 16 28.25 -4.53 7.99
C ILE A 16 26.82 -4.35 7.49
N ASP A 17 26.61 -3.37 6.62
CA ASP A 17 25.41 -3.25 5.83
C ASP A 17 25.74 -3.45 4.35
N ARG A 18 25.30 -4.59 3.79
CA ARG A 18 25.45 -4.87 2.36
C ARG A 18 24.22 -4.36 1.61
N GLY A 19 24.28 -3.11 1.19
CA GLY A 19 23.27 -2.46 0.35
C GLY A 19 23.35 -2.87 -1.12
N GLY A 20 22.48 -2.29 -1.97
CA GLY A 20 22.45 -2.57 -3.41
C GLY A 20 23.61 -1.96 -4.19
N THR A 21 23.98 -0.71 -3.89
CA THR A 21 25.09 -0.01 -4.57
C THR A 21 26.41 -0.11 -3.81
N PHE A 22 26.39 0.10 -2.50
CA PHE A 22 27.57 0.09 -1.65
C PHE A 22 27.41 -0.86 -0.47
N THR A 23 28.52 -1.44 -0.03
CA THR A 23 28.67 -2.17 1.22
C THR A 23 29.41 -1.29 2.22
N ASP A 24 28.75 -1.01 3.33
CA ASP A 24 29.25 -0.16 4.40
C ASP A 24 29.78 -1.05 5.53
N VAL A 25 31.07 -0.92 5.86
CA VAL A 25 31.73 -1.70 6.91
C VAL A 25 32.23 -0.77 7.98
N ILE A 26 31.83 -1.02 9.23
CA ILE A 26 32.37 -0.38 10.43
C ILE A 26 33.14 -1.44 11.23
N ALA A 27 34.35 -1.10 11.65
CA ALA A 27 35.11 -1.90 12.60
C ALA A 27 35.24 -1.17 13.93
N LEU A 28 34.86 -1.85 15.02
CA LEU A 28 35.32 -1.51 16.36
C LEU A 28 36.66 -2.20 16.58
N ARG A 29 37.70 -1.39 16.68
CA ARG A 29 39.07 -1.86 16.89
C ARG A 29 39.27 -2.31 18.34
N PRO A 30 40.30 -3.15 18.61
CA PRO A 30 40.77 -3.46 19.96
C PRO A 30 40.98 -2.25 20.88
N ASP A 31 41.35 -1.09 20.33
CA ASP A 31 41.56 0.16 21.08
C ASP A 31 40.27 0.96 21.33
N ALA A 32 39.10 0.37 21.03
CA ALA A 32 37.77 0.98 21.12
C ALA A 32 37.53 2.17 20.16
N THR A 33 38.37 2.36 19.13
CA THR A 33 38.11 3.33 18.07
C THR A 33 37.29 2.72 16.93
N LEU A 34 36.51 3.57 16.23
CA LEU A 34 35.74 3.18 15.07
C LEU A 34 36.49 3.52 13.78
N ALA A 35 36.54 2.58 12.84
CA ALA A 35 37.01 2.80 11.48
C ALA A 35 35.92 2.40 10.48
N THR A 36 35.85 3.07 9.33
CA THR A 36 34.83 2.82 8.30
C THR A 36 35.45 2.64 6.93
N VAL A 37 34.85 1.80 6.10
CA VAL A 37 35.16 1.68 4.67
C VAL A 37 33.86 1.46 3.89
N LYS A 38 33.80 2.05 2.69
CA LYS A 38 32.66 1.96 1.76
C LYS A 38 33.15 1.32 0.47
N MET A 39 32.61 0.16 0.16
CA MET A 39 32.98 -0.66 -1.00
C MET A 39 31.81 -0.71 -1.98
N LEU A 40 32.06 -0.94 -3.27
CA LEU A 40 30.97 -1.29 -4.20
C LEU A 40 30.41 -2.67 -3.81
N SER A 41 29.09 -2.82 -3.77
CA SER A 41 28.49 -4.10 -3.35
C SER A 41 28.76 -5.24 -4.33
N GLU A 42 28.98 -4.92 -5.59
CA GLU A 42 29.38 -5.85 -6.64
C GLU A 42 30.53 -5.26 -7.45
N ASN A 43 31.70 -5.90 -7.38
CA ASN A 43 32.86 -5.59 -8.20
C ASN A 43 33.69 -6.87 -8.44
N PRO A 44 33.20 -7.79 -9.29
CA PRO A 44 33.80 -9.11 -9.46
C PRO A 44 35.23 -9.07 -10.03
N GLU A 45 35.65 -7.94 -10.61
CA GLU A 45 37.01 -7.73 -11.10
C GLU A 45 38.01 -7.47 -9.97
N GLN A 46 37.55 -7.13 -8.76
CA GLN A 46 38.41 -6.77 -7.63
C GLN A 46 38.26 -7.66 -6.39
N TYR A 47 37.09 -8.24 -6.14
CA TYR A 47 36.87 -9.12 -4.99
C TYR A 47 35.64 -10.01 -5.17
N THR A 48 35.67 -11.19 -4.55
CA THR A 48 34.55 -12.15 -4.55
C THR A 48 33.39 -11.70 -3.65
N ASP A 49 33.68 -11.05 -2.52
CA ASP A 49 32.68 -10.52 -1.60
C ASP A 49 33.17 -9.23 -0.91
N ALA A 50 32.33 -8.19 -0.95
CA ALA A 50 32.67 -6.86 -0.46
C ALA A 50 32.82 -6.79 1.08
N ALA A 51 32.07 -7.60 1.83
CA ALA A 51 32.13 -7.60 3.29
C ALA A 51 33.45 -8.21 3.76
N ILE A 52 33.86 -9.34 3.16
CA ILE A 52 35.17 -9.95 3.43
C ILE A 52 36.31 -9.02 2.99
N ALA A 53 36.22 -8.40 1.81
CA ALA A 53 37.23 -7.43 1.35
C ALA A 53 37.37 -6.24 2.32
N GLY A 54 36.26 -5.69 2.81
CA GLY A 54 36.26 -4.61 3.79
C GLY A 54 36.87 -5.00 5.14
N ILE A 55 36.60 -6.21 5.64
CA ILE A 55 37.26 -6.76 6.85
C ILE A 55 38.77 -6.80 6.63
N ARG A 56 39.22 -7.35 5.50
CA ARG A 56 40.65 -7.47 5.17
C ARG A 56 41.33 -6.10 5.10
N GLN A 57 40.70 -5.13 4.44
CA GLN A 57 41.23 -3.77 4.32
C GLN A 57 41.34 -3.08 5.68
N LEU A 58 40.36 -3.24 6.56
CA LEU A 58 40.39 -2.63 7.91
C LEU A 58 41.40 -3.29 8.85
N MET A 59 41.73 -4.56 8.61
CA MET A 59 42.77 -5.31 9.34
C MET A 59 44.16 -5.25 8.67
N ASP A 60 44.30 -4.52 7.56
CA ASP A 60 45.54 -4.40 6.78
C ASP A 60 46.11 -5.77 6.31
N LEU A 61 45.21 -6.64 5.80
CA LEU A 61 45.54 -7.99 5.35
C LEU A 61 45.67 -8.05 3.82
N GLN A 62 46.73 -8.70 3.32
CA GLN A 62 46.89 -9.06 1.90
C GLN A 62 45.94 -10.18 1.49
N GLU A 63 45.60 -10.27 0.19
CA GLU A 63 44.51 -11.08 -0.36
C GLU A 63 44.66 -12.60 -0.14
N GLU A 64 45.91 -13.10 -0.06
CA GLU A 64 46.19 -14.54 0.06
C GLU A 64 46.32 -15.05 1.51
N LYS A 65 46.35 -14.15 2.52
CA LYS A 65 46.51 -14.54 3.92
C LYS A 65 45.19 -15.01 4.55
N ALA A 66 45.21 -15.96 5.48
CA ALA A 66 44.01 -16.29 6.24
C ALA A 66 43.62 -15.13 7.17
N ILE A 67 42.31 -14.88 7.35
CA ILE A 67 41.81 -13.92 8.34
C ILE A 67 42.03 -14.52 9.73
N PRO A 68 42.65 -13.80 10.69
CA PRO A 68 42.90 -14.31 12.04
C PRO A 68 41.61 -14.26 12.87
N VAL A 69 40.74 -15.25 12.64
CA VAL A 69 39.38 -15.34 13.24
C VAL A 69 39.38 -15.30 14.76
N GLU A 70 40.44 -15.76 15.42
CA GLU A 70 40.60 -15.73 16.87
C GLU A 70 40.67 -14.31 17.44
N GLN A 71 41.03 -13.32 16.61
CA GLN A 71 41.05 -11.90 16.96
C GLN A 71 39.71 -11.20 16.72
N ILE A 72 38.72 -11.89 16.15
CA ILE A 72 37.39 -11.36 15.87
C ILE A 72 36.42 -11.91 16.92
N GLU A 73 35.71 -11.04 17.60
CA GLU A 73 34.66 -11.42 18.55
C GLU A 73 33.36 -11.76 17.84
N VAL A 74 32.90 -10.85 16.98
CA VAL A 74 31.59 -10.93 16.33
C VAL A 74 31.59 -10.18 15.00
N VAL A 75 30.84 -10.71 14.04
CA VAL A 75 30.44 -9.98 12.83
C VAL A 75 28.92 -9.89 12.81
N LYS A 76 28.41 -8.65 12.80
CA LYS A 76 26.99 -8.32 12.73
C LYS A 76 26.68 -7.78 11.35
N MET A 77 25.71 -8.37 10.65
CA MET A 77 25.48 -8.08 9.24
C MET A 77 24.00 -7.91 8.89
N GLY A 78 23.68 -6.92 8.08
CA GLY A 78 22.45 -6.89 7.29
C GLY A 78 22.76 -7.07 5.81
N THR A 79 21.76 -7.56 5.08
CA THR A 79 21.94 -7.86 3.67
C THR A 79 20.68 -7.59 2.87
N THR A 80 20.86 -7.00 1.70
CA THR A 80 19.80 -6.83 0.70
C THR A 80 19.64 -8.04 -0.21
N VAL A 81 20.42 -9.12 -0.05
CA VAL A 81 20.40 -10.30 -0.95
C VAL A 81 19.00 -10.88 -1.11
N ALA A 82 18.25 -11.08 -0.01
CA ALA A 82 16.88 -11.60 -0.10
C ALA A 82 15.90 -10.59 -0.70
N THR A 83 16.00 -9.31 -0.34
CA THR A 83 15.20 -8.24 -0.93
C THR A 83 15.43 -8.18 -2.45
N ASN A 84 16.68 -8.18 -2.90
CA ASN A 84 17.02 -8.15 -4.32
C ASN A 84 16.59 -9.43 -5.03
N ALA A 85 16.79 -10.62 -4.43
CA ALA A 85 16.29 -11.87 -5.00
C ALA A 85 14.75 -11.88 -5.15
N LEU A 86 14.03 -11.26 -4.21
CA LEU A 86 12.58 -11.10 -4.28
C LEU A 86 12.16 -10.12 -5.38
N LEU A 87 12.82 -8.97 -5.48
CA LEU A 87 12.56 -7.92 -6.48
C LEU A 87 12.91 -8.37 -7.90
N GLU A 88 14.04 -9.07 -8.07
CA GLU A 88 14.56 -9.56 -9.35
C GLU A 88 14.00 -10.93 -9.74
N ARG A 89 13.17 -11.54 -8.90
CA ARG A 89 12.61 -12.90 -9.10
C ARG A 89 13.68 -13.97 -9.29
N LYS A 90 14.77 -13.87 -8.52
CA LYS A 90 15.91 -14.80 -8.54
C LYS A 90 15.95 -15.71 -7.31
N GLY A 91 14.79 -16.20 -6.85
CA GLY A 91 14.66 -17.18 -5.77
C GLY A 91 14.94 -18.62 -6.16
N GLU A 92 14.81 -19.53 -5.19
CA GLU A 92 14.88 -20.97 -5.45
C GLU A 92 13.53 -21.50 -5.99
N PRO A 93 13.51 -22.30 -7.08
CA PRO A 93 12.27 -22.87 -7.61
C PRO A 93 11.50 -23.66 -6.54
N THR A 94 10.27 -23.24 -6.27
CA THR A 94 9.46 -23.74 -5.15
C THR A 94 8.16 -24.39 -5.64
N ALA A 95 7.84 -25.56 -5.10
CA ALA A 95 6.53 -26.20 -5.28
C ALA A 95 5.60 -25.86 -4.09
N LEU A 96 4.32 -25.62 -4.38
CA LEU A 96 3.28 -25.35 -3.40
C LEU A 96 2.40 -26.59 -3.22
N LEU A 97 2.24 -27.06 -1.99
CA LEU A 97 1.26 -28.07 -1.60
C LEU A 97 0.13 -27.39 -0.85
N THR A 98 -1.11 -27.64 -1.29
CA THR A 98 -2.28 -27.00 -0.68
C THR A 98 -3.51 -27.89 -0.65
N THR A 99 -4.55 -27.44 0.05
CA THR A 99 -5.83 -28.12 0.18
C THR A 99 -6.51 -28.27 -1.19
N GLN A 100 -7.08 -29.44 -1.46
CA GLN A 100 -7.87 -29.68 -2.66
C GLN A 100 -9.00 -28.65 -2.82
N GLY A 101 -9.15 -28.10 -4.03
CA GLY A 101 -10.06 -27.00 -4.37
C GLY A 101 -9.41 -25.62 -4.30
N PHE A 102 -8.14 -25.52 -3.89
CA PHE A 102 -7.44 -24.25 -3.64
C PHE A 102 -6.15 -24.08 -4.43
N LYS A 103 -5.92 -24.87 -5.49
CA LYS A 103 -4.72 -24.74 -6.36
C LYS A 103 -4.47 -23.32 -6.87
N ASP A 104 -5.53 -22.59 -7.18
CA ASP A 104 -5.46 -21.22 -7.72
C ASP A 104 -5.62 -20.16 -6.61
N GLY A 105 -5.76 -20.57 -5.34
CA GLY A 105 -6.13 -19.69 -4.24
C GLY A 105 -5.18 -18.52 -4.02
N LEU A 106 -3.85 -18.73 -4.12
CA LEU A 106 -2.86 -17.64 -4.00
C LEU A 106 -2.77 -16.78 -5.28
N ARG A 107 -3.03 -17.37 -6.45
CA ARG A 107 -3.06 -16.64 -7.72
C ARG A 107 -4.29 -15.73 -7.81
N ILE A 108 -5.46 -16.23 -7.44
CA ILE A 108 -6.68 -15.42 -7.41
C ILE A 108 -6.60 -14.42 -6.25
N ALA A 109 -6.15 -14.89 -5.09
CA ALA A 109 -6.04 -14.12 -3.86
C ALA A 109 -7.31 -13.31 -3.54
N TYR A 110 -7.24 -11.99 -3.66
CA TYR A 110 -8.35 -11.08 -3.40
C TYR A 110 -9.01 -10.54 -4.67
N GLN A 111 -8.78 -11.15 -5.85
CA GLN A 111 -9.36 -10.87 -7.18
C GLN A 111 -9.24 -9.43 -7.73
N ASN A 112 -8.79 -8.46 -6.94
CA ASN A 112 -8.72 -7.06 -7.32
C ASN A 112 -7.58 -6.80 -8.31
N ARG A 113 -7.79 -5.91 -9.28
CA ARG A 113 -6.72 -5.41 -10.16
C ARG A 113 -5.84 -4.39 -9.44
N PRO A 114 -4.51 -4.38 -9.69
CA PRO A 114 -3.58 -3.43 -9.07
C PRO A 114 -3.80 -1.98 -9.52
N ARG A 115 -4.08 -1.75 -10.81
CA ARG A 115 -4.27 -0.41 -11.40
C ARG A 115 -5.65 -0.33 -12.05
N LEU A 116 -6.46 0.65 -11.66
CA LEU A 116 -7.89 0.69 -11.99
C LEU A 116 -8.20 1.02 -13.45
N PHE A 117 -7.36 1.85 -14.07
CA PHE A 117 -7.59 2.42 -15.40
C PHE A 117 -6.78 1.74 -16.51
N ASP A 118 -5.96 0.75 -16.15
CA ASP A 118 -5.23 -0.06 -17.13
C ASP A 118 -6.19 -0.93 -17.94
N ARG A 119 -5.99 -0.90 -19.26
CA ARG A 119 -6.65 -1.82 -20.18
C ARG A 119 -6.02 -3.22 -20.13
N GLN A 120 -4.69 -3.28 -20.10
CA GLN A 120 -3.95 -4.52 -19.88
C GLN A 120 -3.73 -4.73 -18.39
N ILE A 121 -4.49 -5.65 -17.79
CA ILE A 121 -4.42 -5.92 -16.36
C ILE A 121 -3.25 -6.85 -16.07
N VAL A 122 -2.13 -6.30 -15.60
CA VAL A 122 -0.97 -7.10 -15.20
C VAL A 122 -1.04 -7.41 -13.70
N LEU A 123 -0.99 -8.70 -13.36
CA LEU A 123 -0.99 -9.17 -11.98
C LEU A 123 0.43 -9.48 -11.50
N PRO A 124 0.70 -9.40 -10.19
CA PRO A 124 1.98 -9.82 -9.65
C PRO A 124 2.32 -11.27 -10.00
N GLU A 125 3.54 -11.49 -10.46
CA GLU A 125 4.08 -12.82 -10.71
C GLU A 125 4.08 -13.66 -9.43
N GLN A 126 3.77 -14.95 -9.56
CA GLN A 126 3.76 -15.89 -8.46
C GLN A 126 5.17 -16.41 -8.18
N LEU A 127 5.53 -16.58 -6.90
CA LEU A 127 6.86 -17.06 -6.50
C LEU A 127 7.00 -18.59 -6.57
N TYR A 128 5.89 -19.34 -6.51
CA TYR A 128 5.89 -20.77 -6.72
C TYR A 128 5.76 -21.10 -8.20
N ALA A 129 6.40 -22.19 -8.63
CA ALA A 129 6.40 -22.62 -10.03
C ALA A 129 5.37 -23.72 -10.32
N GLN A 130 5.00 -24.50 -9.30
CA GLN A 130 4.09 -25.64 -9.44
C GLN A 130 3.21 -25.76 -8.20
N VAL A 131 1.93 -26.09 -8.40
CA VAL A 131 0.97 -26.34 -7.30
C VAL A 131 0.51 -27.79 -7.33
N TYR A 132 0.34 -28.36 -6.14
CA TYR A 132 -0.20 -29.69 -5.90
C TYR A 132 -1.31 -29.60 -4.87
N GLU A 133 -2.44 -30.23 -5.19
CA GLU A 133 -3.56 -30.36 -4.28
C GLU A 133 -3.46 -31.66 -3.50
N ILE A 134 -3.55 -31.56 -2.19
CA ILE A 134 -3.59 -32.68 -1.27
C ILE A 134 -5.04 -32.90 -0.86
N GLN A 135 -5.43 -34.17 -0.79
CA GLN A 135 -6.76 -34.56 -0.36
C GLN A 135 -6.79 -34.55 1.17
N GLU A 136 -7.14 -33.40 1.74
CA GLU A 136 -7.41 -33.21 3.16
C GLU A 136 -8.33 -32.01 3.37
N ARG A 137 -9.05 -31.96 4.50
CA ARG A 137 -9.78 -30.76 4.92
C ARG A 137 -10.02 -30.78 6.43
N ILE A 138 -9.67 -29.67 7.08
CA ILE A 138 -10.11 -29.35 8.44
C ILE A 138 -11.02 -28.12 8.33
N ALA A 139 -12.13 -28.09 9.06
CA ALA A 139 -13.05 -26.96 9.09
C ALA A 139 -12.69 -25.95 10.20
N ALA A 140 -13.31 -24.77 10.20
CA ALA A 140 -13.03 -23.70 11.17
C ALA A 140 -13.27 -24.12 12.65
N ASP A 141 -14.16 -25.09 12.88
CA ASP A 141 -14.47 -25.66 14.20
C ASP A 141 -13.53 -26.82 14.61
N GLY A 142 -12.64 -27.25 13.72
CA GLY A 142 -11.71 -28.36 13.94
C GLY A 142 -12.23 -29.73 13.56
N SER A 143 -13.47 -29.83 13.05
CA SER A 143 -13.94 -31.05 12.42
C SER A 143 -13.10 -31.39 11.18
N ILE A 144 -13.03 -32.68 10.82
CA ILE A 144 -12.22 -33.17 9.70
C ILE A 144 -13.15 -33.74 8.63
N PRO A 145 -13.73 -32.90 7.74
CA PRO A 145 -14.59 -33.38 6.66
C PRO A 145 -13.89 -34.33 5.69
N ILE A 146 -12.59 -34.15 5.46
CA ILE A 146 -11.77 -34.99 4.58
C ILE A 146 -10.49 -35.36 5.33
N THR A 147 -10.31 -36.65 5.62
CA THR A 147 -9.09 -37.16 6.25
C THR A 147 -7.90 -37.03 5.31
N LEU A 148 -6.71 -36.68 5.85
CA LEU A 148 -5.48 -36.57 5.08
C LEU A 148 -5.12 -37.89 4.36
N SER A 149 -4.96 -37.81 3.04
CA SER A 149 -4.42 -38.89 2.22
C SER A 149 -2.89 -38.79 2.09
N LEU A 150 -2.16 -39.53 2.93
CA LEU A 150 -0.69 -39.58 2.86
C LEU A 150 -0.16 -40.16 1.54
N SER A 151 -0.91 -41.05 0.89
CA SER A 151 -0.54 -41.58 -0.43
C SER A 151 -0.63 -40.49 -1.51
N SER A 152 -1.68 -39.66 -1.47
CA SER A 152 -1.80 -38.49 -2.35
C SER A 152 -0.64 -37.50 -2.13
N ALA A 153 -0.36 -37.17 -0.87
CA ALA A 153 0.77 -36.30 -0.50
C ALA A 153 2.13 -36.85 -0.98
N LYS A 154 2.36 -38.15 -0.82
CA LYS A 154 3.59 -38.81 -1.28
C LYS A 154 3.74 -38.73 -2.80
N ASN A 155 2.67 -38.98 -3.55
CA ASN A 155 2.70 -38.91 -5.01
C ASN A 155 2.97 -37.49 -5.51
N ALA A 156 2.33 -36.49 -4.90
CA ALA A 156 2.56 -35.08 -5.21
C ALA A 156 4.02 -34.67 -4.94
N LEU A 157 4.56 -35.03 -3.77
CA LEU A 157 5.97 -34.77 -3.43
C LEU A 157 6.93 -35.51 -4.36
N GLN A 158 6.61 -36.73 -4.76
CA GLN A 158 7.46 -37.50 -5.69
C GLN A 158 7.47 -36.87 -7.08
N ASP A 159 6.33 -36.41 -7.59
CA ASP A 159 6.27 -35.69 -8.86
C ASP A 159 7.05 -34.37 -8.80
N ALA A 160 6.90 -33.61 -7.70
CA ALA A 160 7.68 -32.39 -7.47
C ALA A 160 9.19 -32.69 -7.47
N TRP A 161 9.61 -33.73 -6.77
CA TRP A 161 11.00 -34.16 -6.71
C TRP A 161 11.54 -34.54 -8.10
N ASN A 162 10.76 -35.30 -8.88
CA ASN A 162 11.12 -35.74 -10.22
C ASN A 162 11.24 -34.58 -11.22
N LYS A 163 10.45 -33.52 -11.03
CA LYS A 163 10.54 -32.26 -11.80
C LYS A 163 11.69 -31.34 -11.36
N GLY A 164 12.49 -31.75 -10.37
CA GLY A 164 13.68 -31.04 -9.91
C GLY A 164 13.45 -30.08 -8.75
N TYR A 165 12.24 -29.98 -8.20
CA TYR A 165 11.99 -29.14 -7.03
C TYR A 165 12.65 -29.74 -5.79
N ARG A 166 13.35 -28.89 -5.02
CA ARG A 166 13.95 -29.24 -3.72
C ARG A 166 13.43 -28.37 -2.58
N CYS A 167 12.61 -27.38 -2.91
CA CYS A 167 11.95 -26.47 -1.98
C CYS A 167 10.43 -26.67 -2.07
N VAL A 168 9.78 -26.84 -0.93
CA VAL A 168 8.32 -26.96 -0.85
C VAL A 168 7.74 -26.01 0.19
N ALA A 169 6.65 -25.35 -0.18
CA ALA A 169 5.77 -24.61 0.72
C ALA A 169 4.50 -25.43 0.95
N ILE A 170 4.09 -25.64 2.20
CA ILE A 170 2.90 -26.43 2.56
C ILE A 170 1.91 -25.52 3.29
N ILE A 171 0.72 -25.34 2.71
CA ILE A 171 -0.34 -24.46 3.26
C ILE A 171 -1.70 -25.14 3.15
N PHE A 172 -2.29 -25.48 4.29
CA PHE A 172 -3.66 -26.03 4.37
C PHE A 172 -4.63 -25.07 5.05
N MET A 173 -5.92 -25.19 4.71
CA MET A 173 -7.01 -24.43 5.32
C MET A 173 -7.11 -24.71 6.82
N HIS A 174 -7.24 -23.64 7.61
CA HIS A 174 -7.31 -23.61 9.08
C HIS A 174 -6.09 -24.18 9.81
N ALA A 175 -4.97 -24.40 9.11
CA ALA A 175 -3.78 -24.99 9.69
C ALA A 175 -3.09 -24.10 10.75
N TYR A 176 -3.35 -22.79 10.75
CA TYR A 176 -2.90 -21.88 11.81
C TYR A 176 -3.39 -22.32 13.21
N ARG A 177 -4.54 -23.02 13.25
CA ARG A 177 -5.15 -23.54 14.48
C ARG A 177 -5.00 -25.06 14.59
N TYR A 178 -5.17 -25.78 13.49
CA TYR A 178 -5.18 -27.25 13.45
C TYR A 178 -4.03 -27.79 12.60
N THR A 179 -2.87 -27.97 13.22
CA THR A 179 -1.58 -28.18 12.54
C THR A 179 -1.30 -29.62 12.06
N GLN A 180 -2.16 -30.56 12.43
CA GLN A 180 -1.88 -32.01 12.36
C GLN A 180 -1.56 -32.48 10.94
N HIS A 181 -2.34 -32.05 9.95
CA HIS A 181 -2.15 -32.46 8.56
C HIS A 181 -0.87 -31.89 7.95
N GLU A 182 -0.60 -30.60 8.19
CA GLU A 182 0.62 -29.97 7.71
C GLU A 182 1.88 -30.63 8.29
N ARG A 183 1.88 -30.96 9.59
CA ARG A 183 3.00 -31.66 10.24
C ARG A 183 3.30 -33.01 9.60
N ALA A 184 2.27 -33.80 9.31
CA ALA A 184 2.44 -35.11 8.70
C ALA A 184 3.02 -35.02 7.28
N VAL A 185 2.55 -34.07 6.46
CA VAL A 185 3.07 -33.85 5.11
C VAL A 185 4.49 -33.26 5.13
N ALA A 186 4.78 -32.37 6.08
CA ALA A 186 6.11 -31.80 6.26
C ALA A 186 7.14 -32.86 6.67
N GLN A 187 6.77 -33.76 7.58
CA GLN A 187 7.62 -34.89 7.96
C GLN A 187 7.95 -35.76 6.73
N LEU A 188 6.94 -36.12 5.94
CA LEU A 188 7.13 -36.90 4.72
C LEU A 188 8.06 -36.20 3.72
N ALA A 189 7.89 -34.89 3.50
CA ALA A 189 8.78 -34.13 2.62
C ALA A 189 10.23 -34.12 3.11
N ARG A 190 10.44 -33.98 4.43
CA ARG A 190 11.78 -34.05 5.04
C ARG A 190 12.41 -35.43 4.87
N GLU A 191 11.64 -36.51 5.09
CA GLU A 191 12.09 -37.90 4.90
C GLU A 191 12.47 -38.21 3.44
N MET A 192 11.82 -37.56 2.47
CA MET A 192 12.15 -37.67 1.04
C MET A 192 13.39 -36.87 0.62
N GLY A 193 13.94 -36.03 1.50
CA GLY A 193 15.20 -35.30 1.27
C GLY A 193 15.05 -33.90 0.67
N PHE A 194 13.86 -33.28 0.73
CA PHE A 194 13.71 -31.87 0.34
C PHE A 194 14.61 -30.97 1.19
N SER A 195 15.42 -30.11 0.54
CA SER A 195 16.41 -29.27 1.22
C SER A 195 15.78 -28.10 1.98
N GLN A 196 14.59 -27.67 1.56
CA GLN A 196 13.80 -26.65 2.24
C GLN A 196 12.33 -27.07 2.29
N VAL A 197 11.76 -27.08 3.50
CA VAL A 197 10.35 -27.37 3.76
C VAL A 197 9.81 -26.27 4.65
N SER A 198 9.05 -25.34 4.07
CA SER A 198 8.40 -24.25 4.80
C SER A 198 6.92 -24.59 5.01
N VAL A 199 6.48 -24.56 6.27
CA VAL A 199 5.15 -25.05 6.68
C VAL A 199 4.35 -23.90 7.28
N SER A 200 3.13 -23.69 6.82
CA SER A 200 2.43 -22.43 7.06
C SER A 200 2.18 -22.11 8.53
N HIS A 201 1.83 -23.12 9.34
CA HIS A 201 1.66 -22.94 10.79
C HIS A 201 2.98 -22.72 11.56
N GLU A 202 4.14 -23.09 11.01
CA GLU A 202 5.45 -22.84 11.61
C GLU A 202 5.97 -21.44 11.23
N VAL A 203 5.72 -21.04 9.98
CA VAL A 203 6.22 -19.80 9.39
C VAL A 203 5.37 -18.58 9.79
N SER A 204 4.04 -18.70 9.76
CA SER A 204 3.10 -17.63 10.11
C SER A 204 1.86 -18.24 10.80
N PRO A 205 1.86 -18.43 12.12
CA PRO A 205 0.79 -19.11 12.89
C PRO A 205 -0.47 -18.24 13.08
N LEU A 206 -0.86 -17.49 12.04
CA LEU A 206 -1.94 -16.52 12.07
C LEU A 206 -3.02 -16.88 11.02
N ILE A 207 -4.27 -16.52 11.29
CA ILE A 207 -5.41 -16.68 10.38
C ILE A 207 -5.20 -15.93 9.06
N LYS A 208 -5.99 -16.20 8.02
CA LYS A 208 -5.96 -15.67 6.65
C LYS A 208 -5.10 -16.54 5.73
N TYR A 209 -5.78 -17.37 4.94
CA TYR A 209 -5.17 -18.33 4.04
C TYR A 209 -4.24 -17.67 3.02
N VAL A 210 -4.64 -16.54 2.42
CA VAL A 210 -3.86 -15.88 1.36
C VAL A 210 -2.57 -15.28 1.93
N ALA A 211 -2.66 -14.49 2.99
CA ALA A 211 -1.50 -13.81 3.58
C ALA A 211 -0.51 -14.80 4.23
N ARG A 212 -1.03 -15.82 4.93
CA ARG A 212 -0.21 -16.91 5.47
C ARG A 212 0.45 -17.71 4.34
N GLY A 213 -0.29 -17.95 3.27
CA GLY A 213 0.19 -18.67 2.09
C GLY A 213 1.36 -17.97 1.42
N ASP A 214 1.20 -16.70 1.04
CA ASP A 214 2.27 -15.93 0.39
C ASP A 214 3.53 -15.85 1.26
N THR A 215 3.37 -15.64 2.57
CA THR A 215 4.48 -15.62 3.54
C THR A 215 5.26 -16.93 3.57
N THR A 216 4.54 -18.06 3.52
CA THR A 216 5.14 -19.39 3.52
C THR A 216 5.90 -19.67 2.21
N VAL A 217 5.36 -19.22 1.08
CA VAL A 217 6.04 -19.32 -0.21
C VAL A 217 7.29 -18.44 -0.23
N VAL A 218 7.22 -17.20 0.26
CA VAL A 218 8.37 -16.29 0.38
C VAL A 218 9.49 -16.93 1.18
N ASP A 219 9.16 -17.56 2.32
CA ASP A 219 10.14 -18.24 3.14
C ASP A 219 10.83 -19.41 2.41
N ALA A 220 10.06 -20.26 1.73
CA ALA A 220 10.60 -21.37 0.93
C ALA A 220 11.48 -20.89 -0.22
N TYR A 221 11.09 -19.79 -0.87
CA TYR A 221 11.74 -19.21 -2.04
C TYR A 221 13.07 -18.53 -1.69
N LEU A 222 13.15 -17.83 -0.55
CA LEU A 222 14.31 -17.01 -0.17
C LEU A 222 15.29 -17.69 0.79
N SER A 223 14.81 -18.58 1.68
CA SER A 223 15.67 -19.21 2.69
C SER A 223 16.90 -19.94 2.12
N PRO A 224 16.81 -20.68 0.99
CA PRO A 224 17.98 -21.34 0.41
C PRO A 224 19.07 -20.38 -0.07
N ILE A 225 18.67 -19.23 -0.64
CA ILE A 225 19.60 -18.20 -1.12
C ILE A 225 20.36 -17.58 0.04
N LEU A 226 19.62 -17.22 1.09
CA LEU A 226 20.22 -16.68 2.30
C LEU A 226 21.19 -17.67 2.92
N ARG A 227 20.80 -18.96 3.00
CA ARG A 227 21.67 -19.99 3.57
C ARG A 227 22.97 -20.15 2.78
N ARG A 228 22.92 -20.16 1.44
CA ARG A 228 24.14 -20.17 0.60
C ARG A 228 25.05 -18.99 0.90
N TYR A 229 24.49 -17.79 1.01
CA TYR A 229 25.27 -16.59 1.31
C TYR A 229 25.87 -16.62 2.73
N VAL A 230 25.07 -17.02 3.72
CA VAL A 230 25.51 -17.21 5.10
C VAL A 230 26.63 -18.23 5.18
N ASP A 231 26.51 -19.37 4.49
CA ASP A 231 27.51 -20.43 4.45
C ASP A 231 28.80 -19.98 3.76
N GLN A 232 28.71 -19.15 2.70
CA GLN A 232 29.86 -18.55 2.05
C GLN A 232 30.66 -17.66 3.04
N ILE A 233 30.00 -16.77 3.76
CA ILE A 233 30.65 -15.92 4.77
C ILE A 233 31.21 -16.77 5.92
N ALA A 234 30.44 -17.75 6.41
CA ALA A 234 30.86 -18.65 7.48
C ALA A 234 32.10 -19.48 7.10
N SER A 235 32.25 -19.86 5.83
CA SER A 235 33.42 -20.59 5.34
C SER A 235 34.71 -19.75 5.37
N GLN A 236 34.61 -18.43 5.25
CA GLN A 236 35.73 -17.49 5.31
C GLN A 236 36.05 -17.06 6.75
N LEU A 237 35.09 -17.21 7.67
CA LEU A 237 35.18 -16.82 9.07
C LEU A 237 34.84 -17.99 10.03
N PRO A 238 35.52 -19.14 9.92
CA PRO A 238 35.17 -20.32 10.70
C PRO A 238 35.28 -20.06 12.21
N GLY A 239 34.22 -20.38 12.95
CA GLY A 239 34.16 -20.26 14.41
C GLY A 239 33.87 -18.84 14.94
N VAL A 240 33.76 -17.83 14.06
CA VAL A 240 33.35 -16.48 14.46
C VAL A 240 31.85 -16.44 14.72
N ASN A 241 31.43 -15.67 15.72
CA ASN A 241 30.01 -15.43 15.98
C ASN A 241 29.42 -14.54 14.88
N LEU A 242 28.63 -15.14 13.98
CA LEU A 242 27.95 -14.44 12.89
C LEU A 242 26.48 -14.16 13.25
N GLN A 243 26.12 -12.88 13.27
CA GLN A 243 24.78 -12.41 13.59
C GLN A 243 24.20 -11.65 12.39
N PHE A 244 22.92 -11.89 12.11
CA PHE A 244 22.19 -11.27 11.01
C PHE A 244 21.03 -10.44 11.50
N MET A 245 20.86 -9.27 10.90
CA MET A 245 19.74 -8.37 11.16
C MET A 245 18.45 -8.92 10.57
N GLN A 246 17.38 -8.86 11.35
CA GLN A 246 16.04 -9.23 10.92
C GLN A 246 15.17 -8.00 10.63
N SER A 247 14.08 -8.17 9.90
CA SER A 247 13.14 -7.12 9.50
C SER A 247 12.54 -6.34 10.68
N HIS A 248 12.44 -6.94 11.87
CA HIS A 248 11.96 -6.27 13.09
C HIS A 248 13.03 -5.44 13.82
N GLY A 249 14.27 -5.44 13.31
CA GLY A 249 15.42 -4.68 13.82
C GLY A 249 16.23 -5.36 14.92
N GLY A 250 15.92 -6.61 15.27
CA GLY A 250 16.76 -7.43 16.14
C GLY A 250 17.72 -8.33 15.38
N LEU A 251 18.81 -8.72 16.04
CA LEU A 251 19.79 -9.66 15.54
C LEU A 251 19.42 -11.12 15.86
N THR A 252 19.80 -12.04 14.99
CA THR A 252 19.71 -13.49 15.20
C THR A 252 20.99 -14.19 14.73
N ALA A 253 21.30 -15.36 15.27
CA ALA A 253 22.41 -16.17 14.78
C ALA A 253 22.16 -16.62 13.33
N ALA A 254 23.25 -16.70 12.55
CA ALA A 254 23.27 -17.15 11.14
C ALA A 254 22.37 -18.34 10.80
N LYS A 255 22.34 -19.38 11.65
CA LYS A 255 21.57 -20.62 11.42
C LYS A 255 20.06 -20.45 11.58
N MET A 256 19.63 -19.41 12.28
CA MET A 256 18.23 -19.09 12.59
C MET A 256 17.68 -17.97 11.70
N PHE A 257 18.44 -17.57 10.67
CA PHE A 257 18.05 -16.51 9.76
C PHE A 257 17.21 -17.08 8.60
N HIS A 258 15.95 -16.70 8.56
CA HIS A 258 14.94 -17.21 7.61
C HIS A 258 14.59 -16.19 6.53
N GLY A 259 14.13 -16.69 5.38
CA GLY A 259 13.74 -15.90 4.21
C GLY A 259 12.79 -14.76 4.54
N LYS A 260 11.69 -15.07 5.24
CA LYS A 260 10.66 -14.08 5.60
C LYS A 260 11.16 -12.96 6.52
N ASP A 261 12.20 -13.22 7.31
CA ASP A 261 12.70 -12.29 8.34
C ASP A 261 13.86 -11.42 7.85
N SER A 262 14.28 -11.59 6.59
CA SER A 262 15.45 -10.93 6.02
C SER A 262 15.12 -9.70 5.18
N VAL A 263 13.87 -9.60 4.74
CA VAL A 263 13.41 -8.59 3.79
C VAL A 263 13.40 -7.22 4.48
N LEU A 264 14.05 -6.22 3.88
CA LEU A 264 14.29 -4.89 4.49
C LEU A 264 15.12 -4.90 5.79
N SER A 265 15.97 -5.91 6.01
CA SER A 265 16.85 -5.96 7.20
C SER A 265 17.87 -4.80 7.28
N GLY A 266 18.44 -4.37 6.16
CA GLY A 266 19.36 -3.21 6.08
C GLY A 266 18.69 -1.91 6.59
N PRO A 267 17.58 -1.48 5.97
CA PRO A 267 16.80 -0.33 6.44
C PRO A 267 16.37 -0.43 7.91
N ALA A 268 15.97 -1.62 8.39
CA ALA A 268 15.62 -1.82 9.80
C ALA A 268 16.78 -1.47 10.75
N ALA A 269 18.02 -1.82 10.39
CA ALA A 269 19.18 -1.39 11.14
C ALA A 269 19.37 0.13 11.11
N GLY A 270 19.13 0.78 9.97
CA GLY A 270 19.13 2.25 9.85
C GLY A 270 18.19 2.90 10.88
N VAL A 271 16.97 2.36 11.02
CA VAL A 271 16.00 2.81 12.04
C VAL A 271 16.52 2.59 13.46
N VAL A 272 17.12 1.43 13.77
CA VAL A 272 17.73 1.16 15.07
C VAL A 272 18.85 2.18 15.37
N GLY A 273 19.75 2.38 14.41
CA GLY A 273 20.88 3.30 14.52
C GLY A 273 20.40 4.74 14.72
N MET A 274 19.41 5.18 13.94
CA MET A 274 18.76 6.47 14.07
C MET A 274 18.12 6.65 15.44
N ALA A 275 17.31 5.71 15.90
CA ALA A 275 16.63 5.81 17.19
C ALA A 275 17.64 5.92 18.34
N LYS A 276 18.66 5.06 18.35
CA LYS A 276 19.70 5.06 19.40
C LYS A 276 20.55 6.33 19.36
N ALA A 277 20.95 6.79 18.18
CA ALA A 277 21.68 8.05 18.01
C ALA A 277 20.86 9.25 18.48
N ALA A 278 19.58 9.30 18.13
CA ALA A 278 18.66 10.36 18.55
C ALA A 278 18.46 10.38 20.07
N GLU A 279 18.27 9.21 20.70
CA GLU A 279 18.15 9.07 22.16
C GLU A 279 19.39 9.60 22.89
N LEU A 280 20.59 9.24 22.41
CA LEU A 280 21.85 9.74 22.95
C LEU A 280 22.00 11.26 22.78
N ALA A 281 21.44 11.82 21.71
CA ALA A 281 21.38 13.26 21.45
C ALA A 281 20.26 13.97 22.24
N GLY A 282 19.44 13.26 23.00
CA GLY A 282 18.35 13.80 23.80
C GLY A 282 17.02 13.96 23.05
N PHE A 283 16.92 13.47 21.82
CA PHE A 283 15.69 13.49 21.02
C PHE A 283 14.89 12.21 21.21
N LYS A 284 13.67 12.33 21.72
CA LYS A 284 12.77 11.18 21.97
C LYS A 284 11.73 10.95 20.87
N ARG A 285 11.60 11.90 19.94
CA ARG A 285 10.59 11.90 18.87
C ARG A 285 11.26 12.31 17.57
N VAL A 286 11.45 11.35 16.67
CA VAL A 286 12.16 11.57 15.40
C VAL A 286 11.43 10.92 14.24
N ILE A 287 11.57 11.55 13.07
CA ILE A 287 11.22 10.96 11.78
C ILE A 287 12.53 10.62 11.07
N GLY A 288 12.72 9.35 10.72
CA GLY A 288 13.86 8.89 9.96
C GLY A 288 13.71 9.23 8.48
N PHE A 289 14.78 9.74 7.89
CA PHE A 289 14.88 10.08 6.48
C PHE A 289 16.19 9.52 5.94
N ASP A 290 16.15 8.29 5.44
CA ASP A 290 17.26 7.61 4.78
C ASP A 290 17.14 7.81 3.27
N MET A 291 18.05 8.54 2.63
CA MET A 291 18.02 8.68 1.19
C MET A 291 19.31 8.17 0.56
N GLY A 292 19.15 7.16 -0.30
CA GLY A 292 20.21 6.55 -1.08
C GLY A 292 20.18 6.96 -2.57
N GLY A 293 20.83 6.15 -3.40
CA GLY A 293 20.85 6.34 -4.85
C GLY A 293 19.56 5.93 -5.54
N THR A 294 18.85 4.92 -5.06
CA THR A 294 17.67 4.35 -5.75
C THR A 294 16.35 4.72 -5.07
N SER A 295 16.35 4.87 -3.76
CA SER A 295 15.15 5.01 -2.94
C SER A 295 15.39 5.88 -1.71
N THR A 296 14.29 6.25 -1.08
CA THR A 296 14.25 6.88 0.24
C THR A 296 13.44 6.00 1.19
N ASP A 297 14.00 5.65 2.34
CA ASP A 297 13.30 4.93 3.40
C ASP A 297 12.93 5.88 4.54
N VAL A 298 11.66 5.84 4.93
CA VAL A 298 11.11 6.72 5.98
C VAL A 298 10.60 5.88 7.15
N SER A 299 10.91 6.31 8.37
CA SER A 299 10.46 5.67 9.61
C SER A 299 10.00 6.67 10.67
N HIS A 300 9.24 6.21 11.66
CA HIS A 300 8.86 6.99 12.84
C HIS A 300 9.40 6.34 14.12
N TYR A 301 9.82 7.17 15.07
CA TYR A 301 10.21 6.73 16.40
C TYR A 301 9.78 7.74 17.47
N ALA A 302 9.08 7.26 18.50
CA ALA A 302 8.61 8.06 19.64
C ALA A 302 8.81 7.34 20.98
N GLY A 303 10.01 6.77 21.18
CA GLY A 303 10.38 6.02 22.40
C GLY A 303 10.11 4.51 22.34
N GLU A 304 9.33 4.05 21.36
CA GLU A 304 9.17 2.64 21.00
C GLU A 304 9.26 2.51 19.47
N PHE A 305 9.73 1.36 18.98
CA PHE A 305 9.81 1.09 17.53
C PHE A 305 8.42 0.76 16.99
N GLU A 306 8.03 1.45 15.92
CA GLU A 306 6.81 1.09 15.21
C GLU A 306 7.01 -0.15 14.36
N ARG A 307 6.05 -1.07 14.42
CA ARG A 307 6.05 -2.30 13.61
C ARG A 307 4.83 -2.40 12.72
N ALA A 308 5.03 -2.99 11.55
CA ALA A 308 3.98 -3.46 10.65
C ALA A 308 3.99 -4.99 10.65
N PHE A 309 2.81 -5.60 10.74
CA PHE A 309 2.65 -7.06 10.78
C PHE A 309 2.18 -7.64 9.44
N GLU A 310 1.62 -6.81 8.56
CA GLU A 310 1.27 -7.15 7.18
C GLU A 310 1.90 -6.07 6.27
N THR A 311 2.72 -6.49 5.31
CA THR A 311 3.39 -5.62 4.32
C THR A 311 3.22 -6.19 2.91
N GLN A 312 3.35 -5.33 1.89
CA GLN A 312 3.36 -5.76 0.49
C GLN A 312 4.61 -5.21 -0.20
N LEU A 313 5.43 -6.08 -0.78
CA LEU A 313 6.68 -5.74 -1.47
C LEU A 313 6.69 -6.38 -2.85
N ALA A 314 6.86 -5.57 -3.91
CA ALA A 314 6.81 -5.99 -5.31
C ALA A 314 5.60 -6.91 -5.62
N GLY A 315 4.44 -6.52 -5.10
CA GLY A 315 3.18 -7.26 -5.26
C GLY A 315 3.02 -8.49 -4.36
N VAL A 316 4.07 -8.92 -3.65
CA VAL A 316 4.05 -10.07 -2.75
C VAL A 316 3.63 -9.63 -1.35
N ARG A 317 2.64 -10.30 -0.77
CA ARG A 317 2.16 -10.01 0.58
C ARG A 317 2.98 -10.81 1.59
N LEU A 318 3.38 -10.17 2.68
CA LEU A 318 4.20 -10.77 3.71
C LEU A 318 3.64 -10.44 5.08
N ARG A 319 3.45 -11.47 5.90
CA ARG A 319 2.96 -11.37 7.27
C ARG A 319 4.05 -11.79 8.24
N ALA A 320 4.91 -10.85 8.59
CA ALA A 320 5.98 -11.00 9.56
C ALA A 320 6.14 -9.68 10.33
N PRO A 321 6.60 -9.70 11.59
CA PRO A 321 6.90 -8.47 12.30
C PRO A 321 8.06 -7.76 11.61
N MET A 322 7.79 -6.56 11.10
CA MET A 322 8.77 -5.71 10.45
C MET A 322 8.76 -4.33 11.08
N MET A 323 9.90 -3.65 11.12
CA MET A 323 9.89 -2.22 11.37
C MET A 323 9.05 -1.53 10.32
N SER A 324 8.23 -0.57 10.76
CA SER A 324 7.35 0.20 9.89
C SER A 324 8.18 1.17 9.06
N ILE A 325 8.70 0.68 7.93
CA ILE A 325 9.53 1.43 6.99
C ILE A 325 8.73 1.63 5.72
N HIS A 326 8.64 2.87 5.27
CA HIS A 326 7.99 3.21 4.01
C HIS A 326 9.05 3.61 2.99
N THR A 327 9.30 2.74 2.02
CA THR A 327 10.22 2.98 0.91
C THR A 327 9.53 3.74 -0.20
N ILE A 328 10.21 4.77 -0.72
CA ILE A 328 9.76 5.60 -1.83
C ILE A 328 10.73 5.39 -2.99
N ALA A 329 10.22 5.25 -4.21
CA ALA A 329 11.00 5.23 -5.44
C ALA A 329 11.53 6.64 -5.83
N ALA A 330 12.08 7.35 -4.85
CA ALA A 330 12.70 8.65 -4.99
C ALA A 330 14.08 8.58 -4.35
N GLY A 331 15.13 8.63 -5.15
CA GLY A 331 16.54 8.62 -4.71
C GLY A 331 17.37 9.52 -5.62
N GLY A 332 18.69 9.57 -5.41
CA GLY A 332 19.60 10.37 -6.27
C GLY A 332 19.54 9.99 -7.76
N GLY A 333 19.27 8.74 -8.08
CA GLY A 333 19.16 8.18 -9.42
C GLY A 333 17.78 8.27 -10.05
N SER A 334 16.77 8.83 -9.38
CA SER A 334 15.42 8.95 -9.97
C SER A 334 15.43 9.83 -11.22
N ILE A 335 14.85 9.31 -12.30
CA ILE A 335 14.93 9.89 -13.65
C ILE A 335 13.98 11.09 -13.79
N LEU A 336 14.39 12.12 -14.52
CA LEU A 336 13.58 13.31 -14.79
C LEU A 336 12.79 13.16 -16.10
N HIS A 337 11.48 13.41 -16.07
CA HIS A 337 10.58 13.31 -17.22
C HIS A 337 9.84 14.64 -17.49
N PHE A 338 9.56 14.92 -18.77
CA PHE A 338 8.69 16.01 -19.21
C PHE A 338 7.80 15.53 -20.36
N ASP A 339 6.48 15.64 -20.21
CA ASP A 339 5.50 15.03 -21.13
C ASP A 339 4.83 16.02 -22.09
N GLY A 340 5.34 17.25 -22.14
CA GLY A 340 4.80 18.38 -22.89
C GLY A 340 3.88 19.30 -22.08
N ALA A 341 3.42 18.89 -20.90
CA ALA A 341 2.62 19.73 -20.02
C ALA A 341 3.13 19.75 -18.58
N ARG A 342 3.65 18.62 -18.07
CA ARG A 342 4.05 18.43 -16.67
C ARG A 342 5.47 17.90 -16.56
N MET A 343 6.14 18.26 -15.47
CA MET A 343 7.44 17.73 -15.05
C MET A 343 7.24 16.63 -14.01
N GLN A 344 7.99 15.53 -14.10
CA GLN A 344 7.86 14.39 -13.19
C GLN A 344 9.25 13.85 -12.79
N VAL A 345 9.34 13.23 -11.61
CA VAL A 345 10.56 12.60 -11.09
C VAL A 345 10.26 11.15 -10.70
N GLY A 346 10.99 10.20 -11.28
CA GLY A 346 10.76 8.76 -11.09
C GLY A 346 9.45 8.26 -11.73
N PRO A 347 8.97 7.05 -11.38
CA PRO A 347 9.52 6.15 -10.35
C PRO A 347 10.80 5.43 -10.79
N ASP A 348 11.12 5.46 -12.08
CA ASP A 348 12.29 4.78 -12.62
C ASP A 348 13.60 5.38 -12.08
N SER A 349 14.60 4.52 -11.89
CA SER A 349 15.92 4.91 -11.40
C SER A 349 17.00 4.50 -12.39
N ALA A 350 17.99 5.36 -12.58
CA ALA A 350 19.19 5.04 -13.35
C ALA A 350 20.17 4.12 -12.62
N GLY A 351 19.94 3.86 -11.33
CA GLY A 351 20.79 3.01 -10.49
C GLY A 351 22.25 3.49 -10.44
N ALA A 352 23.18 2.55 -10.35
CA ALA A 352 24.62 2.82 -10.49
C ALA A 352 25.13 2.59 -11.92
N TYR A 353 24.38 1.83 -12.72
CA TYR A 353 24.71 1.51 -14.11
C TYR A 353 23.43 1.48 -14.98
N PRO A 354 23.34 2.31 -16.05
CA PRO A 354 24.33 3.30 -16.49
C PRO A 354 24.50 4.49 -15.52
N GLY A 355 23.66 4.61 -14.49
CA GLY A 355 23.73 5.67 -13.49
C GLY A 355 23.24 7.03 -14.00
N PRO A 356 23.29 8.09 -13.17
CA PRO A 356 23.08 9.48 -13.59
C PRO A 356 23.95 9.89 -14.79
N ALA A 357 23.54 10.94 -15.50
CA ALA A 357 24.30 11.45 -16.64
C ALA A 357 25.75 11.81 -16.24
N SER A 358 25.92 12.34 -15.03
CA SER A 358 27.22 12.68 -14.44
C SER A 358 28.16 11.48 -14.18
N TYR A 359 27.68 10.23 -14.24
CA TYR A 359 28.50 9.03 -13.97
C TYR A 359 29.37 8.58 -15.16
N ARG A 360 29.32 9.31 -16.29
CA ARG A 360 30.14 9.08 -17.50
C ARG A 360 29.85 7.74 -18.21
N ARG A 361 28.62 7.25 -18.13
CA ARG A 361 28.19 5.95 -18.73
C ARG A 361 26.93 6.05 -19.59
N GLY A 362 26.60 7.25 -20.08
CA GLY A 362 25.49 7.47 -21.01
C GLY A 362 24.09 7.55 -20.36
N GLY A 363 24.04 7.71 -19.03
CA GLY A 363 22.80 7.77 -18.26
C GLY A 363 21.89 8.98 -18.53
N PRO A 364 20.60 8.92 -18.15
CA PRO A 364 19.64 10.04 -18.24
C PRO A 364 19.89 11.11 -17.16
N LEU A 365 19.20 12.25 -17.25
CA LEU A 365 19.19 13.25 -16.16
C LEU A 365 18.47 12.69 -14.94
N THR A 366 19.05 12.88 -13.74
CA THR A 366 18.46 12.44 -12.46
C THR A 366 18.50 13.53 -11.36
N VAL A 367 17.98 13.21 -10.17
CA VAL A 367 18.04 14.08 -8.97
C VAL A 367 19.48 14.44 -8.58
N THR A 368 20.43 13.50 -8.66
CA THR A 368 21.86 13.76 -8.44
C THR A 368 22.40 14.77 -9.45
N ASP A 369 21.97 14.69 -10.71
CA ASP A 369 22.35 15.68 -11.73
C ASP A 369 21.74 17.06 -11.43
N CYS A 370 20.52 17.14 -10.87
CA CYS A 370 19.99 18.41 -10.37
C CYS A 370 20.90 19.00 -9.28
N ASN A 371 21.29 18.20 -8.27
CA ASN A 371 22.15 18.68 -7.19
C ASN A 371 23.54 19.12 -7.70
N LEU A 372 24.10 18.44 -8.70
CA LEU A 372 25.35 18.84 -9.35
C LEU A 372 25.18 20.13 -10.18
N MET A 373 24.08 20.26 -10.93
CA MET A 373 23.76 21.46 -11.72
C MET A 373 23.67 22.70 -10.82
N LEU A 374 22.99 22.56 -9.68
CA LEU A 374 22.75 23.64 -8.72
C LEU A 374 23.93 23.91 -7.77
N GLY A 375 25.04 23.16 -7.88
CA GLY A 375 26.19 23.32 -6.98
C GLY A 375 25.95 22.84 -5.54
N LYS A 376 24.88 22.06 -5.29
CA LYS A 376 24.65 21.38 -4.00
C LYS A 376 25.63 20.22 -3.80
N ILE A 377 26.05 19.58 -4.88
CA ILE A 377 27.18 18.64 -4.92
C ILE A 377 28.35 19.31 -5.63
N GLN A 378 29.55 19.19 -5.05
CA GLN A 378 30.80 19.66 -5.63
C GLN A 378 31.65 18.46 -6.03
N ALA A 379 32.01 18.34 -7.31
CA ALA A 379 32.66 17.16 -7.86
C ALA A 379 33.99 16.84 -7.16
N ASP A 380 34.78 17.86 -6.80
CA ASP A 380 36.09 17.72 -6.13
C ASP A 380 36.00 17.13 -4.71
N TYR A 381 34.81 17.15 -4.10
CA TYR A 381 34.54 16.64 -2.75
C TYR A 381 33.69 15.36 -2.79
N PHE A 382 33.51 14.77 -3.97
CA PHE A 382 32.80 13.52 -4.18
C PHE A 382 33.80 12.39 -4.50
N PRO A 383 33.55 11.12 -4.08
CA PRO A 383 34.45 10.01 -4.41
C PRO A 383 34.76 9.87 -5.91
N ALA A 384 36.04 9.77 -6.24
CA ALA A 384 36.53 9.58 -7.61
C ALA A 384 36.44 8.12 -8.05
N VAL A 385 35.23 7.61 -8.26
CA VAL A 385 34.95 6.19 -8.57
C VAL A 385 34.29 5.97 -9.93
N PHE A 386 34.22 6.99 -10.78
CA PHE A 386 33.48 6.96 -12.05
C PHE A 386 34.37 6.76 -13.28
N GLY A 387 33.75 6.60 -14.44
CA GLY A 387 34.42 6.37 -15.70
C GLY A 387 34.74 4.90 -15.98
N ALA A 388 35.46 4.66 -17.08
CA ALA A 388 35.85 3.31 -17.52
C ALA A 388 36.90 2.69 -16.58
N GLU A 389 37.78 3.50 -15.99
CA GLU A 389 38.85 3.06 -15.08
C GLU A 389 38.46 3.16 -13.59
N GLY A 390 37.27 3.65 -13.27
CA GLY A 390 36.77 3.77 -11.88
C GLY A 390 37.55 4.75 -11.00
N LYS A 391 38.12 5.81 -11.60
CA LYS A 391 39.00 6.80 -10.93
C LYS A 391 38.65 8.26 -11.23
N GLN A 392 37.57 8.51 -11.97
CA GLN A 392 37.20 9.85 -12.43
C GLN A 392 36.15 10.49 -11.51
N LEU A 393 36.12 11.82 -11.49
CA LEU A 393 35.10 12.63 -10.84
C LEU A 393 33.80 12.67 -11.65
N LEU A 394 32.72 13.15 -11.03
CA LEU A 394 31.44 13.44 -11.68
C LEU A 394 31.63 14.39 -12.87
N ASP A 395 30.87 14.17 -13.95
CA ASP A 395 30.88 15.02 -15.14
C ASP A 395 29.82 16.12 -15.04
N ARG A 396 30.26 17.35 -14.77
CA ARG A 396 29.36 18.51 -14.72
C ARG A 396 29.00 19.04 -16.11
N GLU A 397 29.86 18.88 -17.11
CA GLU A 397 29.65 19.47 -18.45
C GLU A 397 28.46 18.81 -19.15
N ILE A 398 28.37 17.48 -19.10
CA ILE A 398 27.24 16.75 -19.68
C ILE A 398 25.90 17.11 -19.01
N VAL A 399 25.92 17.38 -17.71
CA VAL A 399 24.73 17.79 -16.95
C VAL A 399 24.25 19.17 -17.40
N VAL A 400 25.17 20.14 -17.51
CA VAL A 400 24.85 21.49 -18.00
C VAL A 400 24.28 21.44 -19.42
N GLN A 401 24.90 20.64 -20.30
CA GLN A 401 24.43 20.46 -21.66
C GLN A 401 22.99 19.94 -21.70
N LYS A 402 22.71 18.83 -21.02
CA LYS A 402 21.38 18.20 -21.03
C LYS A 402 20.29 19.08 -20.40
N PHE A 403 20.59 19.81 -19.32
CA PHE A 403 19.61 20.76 -18.75
C PHE A 403 19.36 21.97 -19.65
N THR A 404 20.37 22.43 -20.40
CA THR A 404 20.20 23.50 -21.38
C THR A 404 19.27 23.07 -22.51
N GLU A 405 19.44 21.86 -23.03
CA GLU A 405 18.56 21.26 -24.03
C GLU A 405 17.12 21.10 -23.51
N LEU A 406 16.97 20.61 -22.27
CA LEU A 406 15.66 20.43 -21.64
C LEU A 406 14.95 21.76 -21.40
N ALA A 407 15.65 22.79 -20.92
CA ALA A 407 15.09 24.11 -20.71
C ALA A 407 14.59 24.73 -22.03
N ALA A 408 15.38 24.64 -23.11
CA ALA A 408 14.98 25.10 -24.42
C ALA A 408 13.72 24.35 -24.93
N HIS A 409 13.64 23.04 -24.70
CA HIS A 409 12.48 22.23 -25.06
C HIS A 409 11.21 22.64 -24.29
N ILE A 410 11.31 22.81 -22.97
CA ILE A 410 10.19 23.24 -22.11
C ILE A 410 9.72 24.65 -22.50
N SER A 411 10.63 25.58 -22.74
CA SER A 411 10.28 26.95 -23.12
C SER A 411 9.59 27.02 -24.48
N LYS A 412 10.00 26.18 -25.45
CA LYS A 412 9.34 26.09 -26.76
C LYS A 412 7.88 25.64 -26.65
N ILE A 413 7.55 24.78 -25.70
CA ILE A 413 6.21 24.20 -25.55
C ILE A 413 5.33 25.03 -24.62
N SER A 414 5.84 25.43 -23.46
CA SER A 414 5.06 26.15 -22.43
C SER A 414 4.93 27.65 -22.69
N GLY A 415 5.78 28.23 -23.55
CA GLY A 415 5.89 29.68 -23.73
C GLY A 415 6.55 30.42 -22.55
N VAL A 416 6.94 29.72 -21.48
CA VAL A 416 7.59 30.29 -20.29
C VAL A 416 9.10 30.08 -20.40
N GLN A 417 9.87 31.17 -20.34
CA GLN A 417 11.33 31.07 -20.27
C GLN A 417 11.79 30.82 -18.83
N LYS A 418 12.48 29.71 -18.62
CA LYS A 418 13.15 29.36 -17.36
C LYS A 418 14.60 28.98 -17.66
N SER A 419 15.51 29.36 -16.77
CA SER A 419 16.91 28.95 -16.90
C SER A 419 17.09 27.46 -16.62
N PRO A 420 18.18 26.83 -17.10
CA PRO A 420 18.51 25.44 -16.77
C PRO A 420 18.53 25.15 -15.27
N GLU A 421 19.02 26.09 -14.45
CA GLU A 421 19.02 26.01 -12.99
C GLU A 421 17.60 26.04 -12.41
N GLN A 422 16.72 26.90 -12.93
CA GLN A 422 15.32 26.95 -12.48
C GLN A 422 14.56 25.67 -12.83
N ILE A 423 14.87 25.03 -13.95
CA ILE A 423 14.33 23.72 -14.31
C ILE A 423 14.85 22.64 -13.35
N ALA A 424 16.15 22.61 -13.06
CA ALA A 424 16.75 21.67 -12.10
C ALA A 424 16.18 21.85 -10.69
N GLU A 425 16.04 23.10 -10.22
CA GLU A 425 15.41 23.43 -8.92
C GLU A 425 13.94 23.00 -8.90
N GLY A 426 13.20 23.18 -10.00
CA GLY A 426 11.82 22.72 -10.13
C GLY A 426 11.67 21.20 -9.99
N PHE A 427 12.55 20.41 -10.59
CA PHE A 427 12.58 18.96 -10.38
C PHE A 427 12.91 18.60 -8.93
N LEU A 428 13.83 19.30 -8.27
CA LEU A 428 14.11 19.08 -6.84
C LEU A 428 12.89 19.41 -5.98
N GLN A 429 12.14 20.47 -6.27
CA GLN A 429 10.90 20.78 -5.55
C GLN A 429 9.86 19.66 -5.68
N ILE A 430 9.73 19.05 -6.86
CA ILE A 430 8.85 17.88 -7.07
C ILE A 430 9.35 16.68 -6.25
N ALA A 431 10.65 16.38 -6.29
CA ALA A 431 11.23 15.28 -5.52
C ALA A 431 11.04 15.49 -3.99
N VAL A 432 11.29 16.70 -3.49
CA VAL A 432 11.07 17.08 -2.08
C VAL A 432 9.61 16.98 -1.70
N ALA A 433 8.69 17.45 -2.56
CA ALA A 433 7.26 17.32 -2.31
C ALA A 433 6.83 15.85 -2.23
N ASN A 434 7.33 14.99 -3.13
CA ASN A 434 7.06 13.55 -3.09
C ASN A 434 7.58 12.90 -1.80
N MET A 435 8.81 13.21 -1.37
CA MET A 435 9.39 12.72 -0.13
C MET A 435 8.62 13.21 1.12
N ALA A 436 8.29 14.50 1.18
CA ALA A 436 7.50 15.08 2.26
C ALA A 436 6.09 14.48 2.32
N ASN A 437 5.46 14.24 1.18
CA ASN A 437 4.13 13.60 1.11
C ASN A 437 4.15 12.18 1.66
N ALA A 438 5.20 11.41 1.37
CA ALA A 438 5.36 10.07 1.92
C ALA A 438 5.61 10.09 3.44
N ILE A 439 6.40 11.05 3.95
CA ILE A 439 6.57 11.28 5.38
C ILE A 439 5.22 11.62 6.04
N LYS A 440 4.44 12.52 5.43
CA LYS A 440 3.08 12.84 5.91
C LYS A 440 2.19 11.60 5.89
N LYS A 441 2.24 10.78 4.84
CA LYS A 441 1.44 9.55 4.72
C LYS A 441 1.65 8.64 5.92
N ILE A 442 2.90 8.38 6.34
CA ILE A 442 3.16 7.49 7.48
C ILE A 442 2.76 8.10 8.83
N SER A 443 2.83 9.42 8.98
CA SER A 443 2.56 10.08 10.26
C SER A 443 1.08 10.40 10.45
N VAL A 444 0.42 10.88 9.40
CA VAL A 444 -0.99 11.26 9.39
C VAL A 444 -1.91 10.05 9.51
N GLN A 445 -1.59 8.95 8.81
CA GLN A 445 -2.29 7.66 8.96
C GLN A 445 -2.31 7.14 10.41
N ARG A 446 -1.54 7.75 11.32
CA ARG A 446 -1.42 7.37 12.73
C ARG A 446 -1.76 8.50 13.70
N GLY A 447 -2.20 9.66 13.18
CA GLY A 447 -2.61 10.81 14.00
C GLY A 447 -1.46 11.59 14.62
N TYR A 448 -0.23 11.53 14.08
CA TYR A 448 0.92 12.27 14.59
C TYR A 448 1.05 13.67 13.95
N ASP A 449 1.22 14.69 14.79
CA ASP A 449 1.70 16.01 14.36
C ASP A 449 3.24 16.02 14.31
N VAL A 450 3.76 15.90 13.09
CA VAL A 450 5.20 15.82 12.81
C VAL A 450 5.94 17.14 12.93
N SER A 451 5.24 18.28 13.00
CA SER A 451 5.90 19.59 13.12
C SER A 451 6.71 19.72 14.42
N SER A 452 6.31 18.96 15.45
CA SER A 452 6.97 18.89 16.76
C SER A 452 8.09 17.85 16.87
N TYR A 453 8.38 17.15 15.78
CA TYR A 453 9.41 16.11 15.69
C TYR A 453 10.70 16.67 15.09
N VAL A 454 11.79 15.92 15.26
CA VAL A 454 13.07 16.19 14.59
C VAL A 454 13.22 15.27 13.39
N LEU A 455 13.66 15.81 12.25
CA LEU A 455 13.98 15.01 11.07
C LEU A 455 15.40 14.42 11.22
N ALA A 456 15.52 13.13 11.47
CA ALA A 456 16.81 12.45 11.54
C ALA A 456 17.23 12.00 10.13
N THR A 457 18.18 12.71 9.54
CA THR A 457 18.65 12.46 8.16
C THR A 457 19.86 11.54 8.14
N PHE A 458 19.84 10.56 7.22
CA PHE A 458 20.94 9.64 6.98
C PHE A 458 20.89 9.10 5.53
N GLY A 459 21.83 8.21 5.20
CA GLY A 459 22.08 7.82 3.82
C GLY A 459 22.91 8.85 3.06
N GLY A 460 23.54 8.43 1.95
CA GLY A 460 24.51 9.26 1.22
C GLY A 460 23.92 10.52 0.58
N ALA A 461 22.61 10.53 0.30
CA ALA A 461 21.91 11.65 -0.33
C ALA A 461 20.96 12.40 0.63
N GLY A 462 20.69 11.89 1.83
CA GLY A 462 19.73 12.51 2.76
C GLY A 462 20.10 13.93 3.16
N GLY A 463 21.37 14.17 3.45
CA GLY A 463 21.88 15.50 3.81
C GLY A 463 21.68 16.57 2.72
N GLN A 464 21.51 16.16 1.46
CA GLN A 464 21.37 17.08 0.32
C GLN A 464 19.97 17.74 0.29
N HIS A 465 18.98 17.10 0.92
CA HIS A 465 17.57 17.50 0.84
C HIS A 465 16.92 17.76 2.20
N ALA A 466 17.58 17.41 3.31
CA ALA A 466 16.99 17.40 4.65
C ALA A 466 16.33 18.73 5.06
N CYS A 467 16.98 19.88 4.83
CA CYS A 467 16.41 21.18 5.16
C CYS A 467 15.15 21.49 4.34
N LEU A 468 15.13 21.15 3.04
CA LEU A 468 13.98 21.38 2.16
C LEU A 468 12.80 20.47 2.51
N VAL A 469 13.08 19.21 2.85
CA VAL A 469 12.06 18.26 3.33
C VAL A 469 11.50 18.72 4.68
N ALA A 470 12.35 19.13 5.62
CA ALA A 470 11.91 19.69 6.90
C ALA A 470 11.02 20.93 6.72
N ASP A 471 11.40 21.84 5.81
CA ASP A 471 10.59 23.00 5.43
C ASP A 471 9.21 22.59 4.89
N ALA A 472 9.15 21.61 3.99
CA ALA A 472 7.89 21.12 3.42
C ALA A 472 6.97 20.44 4.46
N LEU A 473 7.56 19.95 5.56
CA LEU A 473 6.86 19.32 6.69
C LEU A 473 6.55 20.29 7.84
N GLY A 474 7.04 21.53 7.78
CA GLY A 474 6.91 22.50 8.88
C GLY A 474 7.74 22.13 10.12
N MET A 475 8.78 21.30 9.96
CA MET A 475 9.71 20.95 11.03
C MET A 475 10.77 22.04 11.21
N SER A 476 11.20 22.24 12.45
CA SER A 476 12.18 23.29 12.79
C SER A 476 13.60 22.77 13.07
N GLN A 477 13.77 21.45 13.12
CA GLN A 477 15.02 20.80 13.50
C GLN A 477 15.31 19.57 12.65
N VAL A 478 16.58 19.44 12.25
CA VAL A 478 17.16 18.27 11.59
C VAL A 478 18.31 17.75 12.44
N PHE A 479 18.41 16.44 12.58
CA PHE A 479 19.50 15.76 13.26
C PHE A 479 20.30 14.91 12.26
N SER A 480 21.62 15.06 12.24
CA SER A 480 22.53 14.24 11.44
C SER A 480 23.61 13.65 12.34
N HIS A 481 23.68 12.32 12.38
CA HIS A 481 24.71 11.60 13.12
C HIS A 481 26.08 11.71 12.42
N SER A 482 27.19 11.60 13.16
CA SER A 482 28.55 11.67 12.58
C SER A 482 28.84 10.56 11.57
N LEU A 483 28.06 9.47 11.63
CA LEU A 483 28.12 8.33 10.73
C LEU A 483 26.86 8.25 9.84
N ALA A 484 26.20 9.37 9.54
CA ALA A 484 24.96 9.41 8.77
C ALA A 484 25.05 8.64 7.43
N GLY A 485 26.17 8.73 6.71
CA GLY A 485 26.38 8.01 5.45
C GLY A 485 26.58 6.49 5.56
N VAL A 486 26.70 5.94 6.78
CA VAL A 486 26.87 4.50 7.09
C VAL A 486 26.04 4.09 8.32
N LEU A 487 24.94 4.80 8.59
CA LEU A 487 24.20 4.68 9.85
C LEU A 487 23.55 3.30 10.02
N SER A 488 23.16 2.66 8.93
CA SER A 488 22.61 1.30 8.94
C SER A 488 23.61 0.29 9.51
N ALA A 489 24.88 0.34 9.10
CA ALA A 489 25.93 -0.49 9.67
C ALA A 489 26.16 -0.20 11.17
N TYR A 490 26.08 1.08 11.58
CA TYR A 490 26.14 1.44 13.01
C TYR A 490 24.95 0.86 13.80
N GLY A 491 23.76 0.89 13.21
CA GLY A 491 22.55 0.27 13.74
C GLY A 491 22.71 -1.23 13.99
N MET A 492 23.39 -1.96 13.09
CA MET A 492 23.75 -3.37 13.32
C MET A 492 24.59 -3.53 14.59
N GLY A 493 25.55 -2.64 14.80
CA GLY A 493 26.46 -2.65 15.94
C GLY A 493 25.75 -2.56 17.28
N VAL A 494 24.79 -1.63 17.37
CA VAL A 494 24.07 -1.30 18.61
C VAL A 494 22.77 -2.08 18.83
N ALA A 495 22.37 -2.90 17.86
CA ALA A 495 21.17 -3.72 17.97
C ALA A 495 21.31 -4.85 19.01
N ALA A 496 20.18 -5.18 19.64
CA ALA A 496 20.04 -6.34 20.52
C ALA A 496 19.67 -7.59 19.72
N GLN A 497 19.93 -8.76 20.27
CA GLN A 497 19.29 -9.98 19.78
C GLN A 497 17.85 -10.02 20.28
N VAL A 498 16.89 -10.31 19.40
CA VAL A 498 15.46 -10.31 19.75
C VAL A 498 14.79 -11.54 19.17
N ILE A 499 13.99 -12.22 19.99
CA ILE A 499 13.15 -13.35 19.59
C ILE A 499 11.70 -13.01 19.90
N MET A 500 10.85 -13.09 18.87
CA MET A 500 9.41 -12.97 19.00
C MET A 500 8.73 -14.34 18.81
N ARG A 501 7.72 -14.61 19.63
CA ARG A 501 6.84 -15.80 19.53
C ARG A 501 5.40 -15.37 19.70
N GLU A 502 4.53 -15.80 18.79
CA GLU A 502 3.13 -15.38 18.76
C GLU A 502 2.16 -16.54 18.54
N LYS A 503 0.91 -16.35 18.95
CA LYS A 503 -0.18 -17.32 18.78
C LYS A 503 -1.53 -16.63 18.67
N THR A 504 -2.35 -17.03 17.70
CA THR A 504 -3.76 -16.62 17.61
C THR A 504 -4.61 -17.28 18.70
N ILE A 505 -5.46 -16.48 19.37
CA ILE A 505 -6.35 -16.93 20.46
C ILE A 505 -7.83 -16.67 20.14
N GLU A 506 -8.17 -15.54 19.48
CA GLU A 506 -9.54 -15.14 19.08
C GLU A 506 -10.59 -15.34 20.19
N THR A 507 -10.42 -14.67 21.33
CA THR A 507 -11.32 -14.82 22.50
C THR A 507 -11.78 -13.45 23.03
N PRO A 508 -13.05 -13.27 23.44
CA PRO A 508 -13.50 -12.02 24.05
C PRO A 508 -12.69 -11.67 25.31
N LEU A 509 -12.32 -10.40 25.44
CA LEU A 509 -11.44 -9.88 26.50
C LEU A 509 -11.99 -10.16 27.92
N PHE A 510 -13.31 -10.12 28.07
CA PHE A 510 -14.01 -10.34 29.35
C PHE A 510 -14.77 -11.68 29.41
N ALA A 511 -14.49 -12.63 28.51
CA ALA A 511 -15.17 -13.92 28.55
C ALA A 511 -14.93 -14.63 29.90
N LEU A 512 -16.03 -14.83 30.64
CA LEU A 512 -16.21 -15.43 31.97
C LEU A 512 -14.90 -15.83 32.71
N GLN A 513 -14.57 -14.96 33.65
CA GLN A 513 -13.48 -14.95 34.62
C GLN A 513 -12.98 -16.34 35.10
N ALA A 514 -11.65 -16.43 35.16
CA ALA A 514 -10.76 -17.56 35.53
C ALA A 514 -10.31 -18.47 34.36
N GLN A 515 -11.15 -19.32 33.78
CA GLN A 515 -10.67 -20.42 32.93
C GLN A 515 -10.00 -19.96 31.61
N LEU A 516 -10.53 -18.91 30.96
CA LEU A 516 -10.02 -18.43 29.67
C LEU A 516 -8.78 -17.53 29.83
N GLN A 517 -8.71 -16.75 30.91
CA GLN A 517 -7.52 -15.97 31.24
C GLN A 517 -6.35 -16.90 31.60
N ILE A 518 -6.61 -17.98 32.35
CA ILE A 518 -5.62 -19.03 32.64
C ILE A 518 -5.07 -19.64 31.35
N ASN A 519 -5.91 -19.90 30.34
CA ASN A 519 -5.44 -20.47 29.07
C ASN A 519 -4.50 -19.50 28.33
N ALA A 520 -4.85 -18.21 28.23
CA ALA A 520 -3.99 -17.22 27.57
C ALA A 520 -2.67 -17.01 28.34
N GLU A 521 -2.71 -16.99 29.67
CA GLU A 521 -1.52 -16.92 30.52
C GLU A 521 -0.62 -18.16 30.39
N GLN A 522 -1.21 -19.36 30.34
CA GLN A 522 -0.47 -20.60 30.09
C GLN A 522 0.23 -20.58 28.73
N GLU A 523 -0.46 -20.10 27.69
CA GLU A 523 0.12 -19.96 26.36
C GLU A 523 1.25 -18.92 26.35
N LEU A 524 1.10 -17.79 27.05
CA LEU A 524 2.20 -16.81 27.22
C LEU A 524 3.42 -17.42 27.91
N ILE A 525 3.23 -18.25 28.95
CA ILE A 525 4.33 -18.95 29.63
C ILE A 525 5.06 -19.90 28.65
N ILE A 526 4.32 -20.59 27.79
CA ILE A 526 4.89 -21.47 26.76
C ILE A 526 5.71 -20.64 25.75
N LEU A 527 5.15 -19.53 25.26
CA LEU A 527 5.83 -18.63 24.31
C LEU A 527 7.07 -17.97 24.93
N GLU A 528 6.99 -17.55 26.20
CA GLU A 528 8.12 -16.99 26.95
C GLU A 528 9.24 -18.01 27.08
N LYS A 529 8.93 -19.23 27.50
CA LYS A 529 9.92 -20.30 27.62
C LYS A 529 10.62 -20.54 26.27
N GLN A 530 9.84 -20.67 25.19
CA GLN A 530 10.39 -20.86 23.84
C GLN A 530 11.31 -19.69 23.41
N ALA A 531 10.93 -18.45 23.73
CA ALA A 531 11.72 -17.27 23.37
C ALA A 531 13.03 -17.18 24.19
N ARG A 532 12.97 -17.47 25.50
CA ARG A 532 14.15 -17.52 26.39
C ARG A 532 15.11 -18.62 25.98
N ASP A 533 14.61 -19.84 25.79
CA ASP A 533 15.42 -20.99 25.37
C ASP A 533 16.14 -20.71 24.04
N ALA A 534 15.47 -20.01 23.11
CA ALA A 534 16.07 -19.62 21.83
C ALA A 534 17.23 -18.60 21.97
N LEU A 535 17.18 -17.67 22.93
CA LEU A 535 18.28 -16.74 23.21
C LEU A 535 19.43 -17.42 23.98
N ILE A 536 19.11 -18.30 24.93
CA ILE A 536 20.09 -19.08 25.69
C ILE A 536 20.89 -19.99 24.74
N ASN A 537 20.22 -20.64 23.80
CA ASN A 537 20.86 -21.46 22.77
C ASN A 537 21.76 -20.66 21.81
N GLN A 538 21.62 -19.33 21.78
CA GLN A 538 22.49 -18.41 21.05
C GLN A 538 23.64 -17.84 21.90
N GLY A 539 23.79 -18.31 23.15
CA GLY A 539 24.88 -17.93 24.03
C GLY A 539 24.60 -16.72 24.93
N ILE A 540 23.36 -16.23 25.00
CA ILE A 540 23.00 -15.12 25.90
C ILE A 540 22.80 -15.62 27.33
N CYS A 541 23.41 -14.92 28.28
CA CYS A 541 23.25 -15.23 29.70
C CYS A 541 21.81 -14.97 30.15
N PRO A 542 21.16 -15.89 30.90
CA PRO A 542 19.79 -15.71 31.36
C PRO A 542 19.51 -14.39 32.11
N SER A 543 20.50 -13.84 32.82
CA SER A 543 20.39 -12.57 33.54
C SER A 543 20.35 -11.34 32.63
N GLN A 544 20.76 -11.47 31.36
CA GLN A 544 20.77 -10.41 30.36
C GLN A 544 19.52 -10.43 29.46
N ILE A 545 18.59 -11.37 29.69
CA ILE A 545 17.38 -11.52 28.89
C ILE A 545 16.23 -10.75 29.53
N LYS A 546 15.73 -9.74 28.81
CA LYS A 546 14.50 -9.00 29.14
C LYS A 546 13.34 -9.58 28.33
N VAL A 547 12.21 -9.80 28.98
CA VAL A 547 11.01 -10.34 28.35
C VAL A 547 9.84 -9.38 28.54
N GLN A 548 9.08 -9.17 27.47
CA GLN A 548 7.85 -8.38 27.46
C GLN A 548 6.71 -9.19 26.85
N HIS A 549 5.52 -9.05 27.43
CA HIS A 549 4.30 -9.75 27.02
C HIS A 549 3.30 -8.77 26.43
N TYR A 550 2.61 -9.19 25.38
CA TYR A 550 1.66 -8.36 24.66
C TYR A 550 0.40 -9.15 24.30
N ALA A 551 -0.71 -8.42 24.21
CA ALA A 551 -1.94 -8.87 23.55
C ALA A 551 -2.27 -7.92 22.40
N THR A 552 -2.76 -8.45 21.30
CA THR A 552 -3.35 -7.65 20.24
C THR A 552 -4.86 -7.67 20.40
N LEU A 553 -5.45 -6.51 20.70
CA LEU A 553 -6.88 -6.35 20.94
C LEU A 553 -7.58 -5.76 19.73
N LYS A 554 -8.82 -6.18 19.48
CA LYS A 554 -9.72 -5.61 18.47
C LYS A 554 -11.14 -5.55 18.98
N TYR A 555 -11.98 -4.66 18.43
CA TYR A 555 -13.41 -4.76 18.64
C TYR A 555 -13.95 -6.02 17.94
N ILE A 556 -14.82 -6.78 18.61
CA ILE A 556 -15.43 -7.98 18.02
C ILE A 556 -16.16 -7.59 16.73
N GLY A 557 -15.96 -8.38 15.68
CA GLY A 557 -16.49 -8.10 14.34
C GLY A 557 -15.62 -7.20 13.47
N THR A 558 -14.50 -6.68 14.01
CA THR A 558 -13.54 -5.86 13.26
C THR A 558 -12.19 -6.57 13.10
N ASP A 559 -11.41 -6.14 12.10
CA ASP A 559 -10.02 -6.58 11.87
C ASP A 559 -8.95 -5.56 12.31
N THR A 560 -9.35 -4.40 12.84
CA THR A 560 -8.39 -3.40 13.32
C THR A 560 -7.92 -3.83 14.69
N ALA A 561 -6.73 -4.40 14.74
CA ALA A 561 -6.12 -4.86 15.97
C ALA A 561 -4.98 -3.93 16.41
N ILE A 562 -4.90 -3.66 17.71
CA ILE A 562 -3.88 -2.81 18.32
C ILE A 562 -3.18 -3.60 19.41
N ALA A 563 -1.85 -3.64 19.35
CA ALA A 563 -1.03 -4.26 20.36
C ALA A 563 -0.98 -3.41 21.64
N VAL A 564 -1.20 -4.06 22.78
CA VAL A 564 -1.07 -3.48 24.12
C VAL A 564 -0.22 -4.39 25.00
N LYS A 565 0.47 -3.81 25.99
CA LYS A 565 1.22 -4.59 26.97
C LYS A 565 0.25 -5.48 27.75
N TRP A 566 0.63 -6.73 27.96
CA TRP A 566 -0.17 -7.69 28.73
C TRP A 566 -0.35 -7.18 30.16
N ALA A 567 -1.61 -7.07 30.59
CA ALA A 567 -2.00 -6.59 31.90
C ALA A 567 -3.40 -7.13 32.25
N GLU A 568 -3.95 -6.73 33.39
CA GLU A 568 -5.36 -7.01 33.71
C GLU A 568 -6.29 -6.47 32.61
N PRO A 569 -7.40 -7.17 32.27
CA PRO A 569 -8.31 -6.80 31.17
C PRO A 569 -8.71 -5.32 31.11
N ALA A 570 -9.00 -4.71 32.26
CA ALA A 570 -9.37 -3.29 32.34
C ALA A 570 -8.24 -2.34 31.87
N ARG A 571 -6.99 -2.61 32.26
CA ARG A 571 -5.83 -1.81 31.83
C ARG A 571 -5.53 -1.99 30.35
N MET A 572 -5.69 -3.21 29.85
CA MET A 572 -5.52 -3.49 28.42
C MET A 572 -6.58 -2.76 27.59
N GLN A 573 -7.83 -2.72 28.05
CA GLN A 573 -8.90 -1.92 27.43
C GLN A 573 -8.56 -0.43 27.43
N GLU A 574 -8.16 0.15 28.56
CA GLU A 574 -7.79 1.58 28.63
C GLU A 574 -6.64 1.93 27.67
N ALA A 575 -5.61 1.09 27.61
CA ALA A 575 -4.50 1.26 26.68
C ALA A 575 -4.93 1.14 25.21
N PHE A 576 -5.81 0.18 24.91
CA PHE A 576 -6.39 0.00 23.59
C PHE A 576 -7.22 1.22 23.19
N GLU A 577 -8.13 1.68 24.04
CA GLU A 577 -9.00 2.83 23.77
C GLU A 577 -8.20 4.13 23.60
N ALA A 578 -7.14 4.36 24.39
CA ALA A 578 -6.27 5.51 24.22
C ALA A 578 -5.59 5.52 22.84
N GLN A 579 -5.01 4.38 22.42
CA GLN A 579 -4.38 4.24 21.11
C GLN A 579 -5.41 4.28 19.97
N TYR A 580 -6.57 3.64 20.14
CA TYR A 580 -7.65 3.62 19.15
C TYR A 580 -8.18 5.04 18.93
N LYS A 581 -8.45 5.80 19.99
CA LYS A 581 -8.89 7.19 19.90
C LYS A 581 -7.82 8.11 19.32
N GLN A 582 -6.53 7.88 19.61
CA GLN A 582 -5.45 8.63 18.97
C GLN A 582 -5.42 8.40 17.46
N ARG A 583 -5.60 7.15 17.01
CA ARG A 583 -5.51 6.78 15.60
C ARG A 583 -6.77 7.12 14.80
N PHE A 584 -7.94 7.10 15.44
CA PHE A 584 -9.25 7.15 14.77
C PHE A 584 -10.18 8.27 15.27
N ALA A 585 -9.78 9.04 16.27
CA ALA A 585 -10.53 10.14 16.88
C ALA A 585 -11.86 9.76 17.59
N PHE A 586 -12.25 8.49 17.64
CA PHE A 586 -13.45 8.03 18.38
C PHE A 586 -13.27 6.62 18.97
N LEU A 587 -14.25 6.17 19.77
CA LEU A 587 -14.34 4.80 20.32
C LEU A 587 -15.65 4.13 19.88
N MET A 588 -15.65 2.81 19.69
CA MET A 588 -16.87 2.05 19.38
C MET A 588 -17.65 1.73 20.66
N GLN A 589 -18.35 2.74 21.20
CA GLN A 589 -19.10 2.58 22.45
C GLN A 589 -20.08 1.39 22.38
N GLY A 590 -20.16 0.63 23.48
CA GLY A 590 -21.03 -0.56 23.59
C GLY A 590 -20.52 -1.84 22.93
N HIS A 591 -19.34 -1.82 22.29
CA HIS A 591 -18.77 -3.01 21.64
C HIS A 591 -17.76 -3.71 22.54
N ALA A 592 -17.85 -5.04 22.61
CA ALA A 592 -16.90 -5.86 23.34
C ALA A 592 -15.56 -5.97 22.58
N LEU A 593 -14.47 -6.06 23.34
CA LEU A 593 -13.14 -6.34 22.82
C LEU A 593 -12.87 -7.85 22.78
N ALA A 594 -11.99 -8.27 21.88
CA ALA A 594 -11.41 -9.60 21.83
C ALA A 594 -9.89 -9.53 21.69
N ILE A 595 -9.22 -10.52 22.29
CA ILE A 595 -7.81 -10.82 22.06
C ILE A 595 -7.72 -11.57 20.73
N GLU A 596 -7.15 -10.94 19.71
CA GLU A 596 -6.86 -11.57 18.41
C GLU A 596 -5.72 -12.59 18.58
N ASN A 597 -4.59 -12.11 19.08
CA ASN A 597 -3.39 -12.88 19.34
C ASN A 597 -2.68 -12.40 20.60
N ILE A 598 -1.75 -13.24 21.07
CA ILE A 598 -0.77 -12.90 22.11
C ILE A 598 0.62 -13.11 21.56
N TYR A 599 1.58 -12.32 22.02
CA TYR A 599 2.98 -12.52 21.67
C TYR A 599 3.93 -12.14 22.80
N VAL A 600 5.09 -12.78 22.77
CA VAL A 600 6.21 -12.56 23.68
C VAL A 600 7.41 -12.06 22.89
N GLU A 601 8.04 -11.01 23.41
CA GLU A 601 9.31 -10.48 22.92
C GLU A 601 10.38 -10.69 23.99
N ALA A 602 11.39 -11.49 23.67
CA ALA A 602 12.58 -11.64 24.48
C ALA A 602 13.76 -10.94 23.79
N SER A 603 14.51 -10.12 24.52
CA SER A 603 15.65 -9.37 24.00
C SER A 603 16.87 -9.47 24.90
N SER A 604 18.07 -9.45 24.30
CA SER A 604 19.32 -9.24 25.04
C SER A 604 19.51 -7.77 25.40
N GLU A 605 20.41 -7.46 26.33
CA GLU A 605 20.88 -6.08 26.48
C GLU A 605 21.66 -5.62 25.23
N PRO A 606 21.42 -4.40 24.72
CA PRO A 606 22.12 -3.89 23.55
C PRO A 606 23.58 -3.55 23.87
N SER A 607 24.45 -3.74 22.87
CA SER A 607 25.87 -3.39 22.93
C SER A 607 26.05 -1.87 22.73
N VAL A 608 25.82 -1.06 23.76
CA VAL A 608 25.99 0.40 23.63
C VAL A 608 27.45 0.79 23.85
N HIS A 609 28.18 1.03 22.76
CA HIS A 609 29.47 1.71 22.82
C HIS A 609 29.26 3.21 22.68
N THR A 610 29.25 3.94 23.80
CA THR A 610 29.25 5.41 23.80
C THR A 610 30.66 5.93 23.52
N LEU A 611 30.80 6.71 22.44
CA LEU A 611 32.00 7.54 22.25
C LEU A 611 32.06 8.52 23.43
N SER A 612 33.21 8.57 24.11
CA SER A 612 33.40 9.48 25.25
C SER A 612 33.19 10.93 24.78
N PRO A 613 32.37 11.73 25.48
CA PRO A 613 32.12 13.12 25.09
C PRO A 613 33.44 13.90 25.12
N SER A 614 33.74 14.60 24.02
CA SER A 614 34.88 15.51 24.00
C SER A 614 34.53 16.78 24.79
N PRO A 615 35.39 17.29 25.68
CA PRO A 615 35.15 18.57 26.34
C PRO A 615 35.00 19.66 25.27
N VAL A 616 34.01 20.53 25.44
CA VAL A 616 33.84 21.73 24.60
C VAL A 616 35.02 22.66 24.89
N THR A 617 36.10 22.55 24.13
CA THR A 617 37.18 23.53 24.14
C THR A 617 36.70 24.84 23.52
N GLN A 618 37.24 25.96 24.00
CA GLN A 618 36.87 27.35 23.68
C GLN A 618 36.24 27.54 22.29
N LEU A 619 35.09 28.23 22.22
CA LEU A 619 34.48 28.72 20.98
C LEU A 619 35.56 29.38 20.12
N ASN A 620 35.93 28.73 19.01
CA ASN A 620 36.80 29.34 18.02
C ASN A 620 36.08 30.58 17.46
N VAL A 621 36.70 31.75 17.64
CA VAL A 621 36.11 33.04 17.23
C VAL A 621 36.07 33.18 15.70
N CYS A 622 36.72 32.28 14.95
CA CYS A 622 36.70 32.26 13.49
C CYS A 622 36.80 30.83 12.92
N LEU A 623 35.66 30.21 12.57
CA LEU A 623 35.62 28.97 11.79
C LEU A 623 35.94 29.30 10.32
N ALA A 624 37.13 28.92 9.85
CA ALA A 624 37.54 29.15 8.46
C ALA A 624 36.91 28.12 7.52
N ALA A 625 36.28 28.59 6.44
CA ALA A 625 35.80 27.72 5.36
C ALA A 625 37.00 27.11 4.62
N SER A 626 36.84 25.86 4.17
CA SER A 626 37.86 25.20 3.34
C SER A 626 37.96 25.87 1.97
N THR A 627 36.82 26.29 1.41
CA THR A 627 36.72 27.07 0.17
C THR A 627 35.37 27.79 0.09
N THR A 628 35.17 28.60 -0.94
CA THR A 628 33.88 29.20 -1.30
C THR A 628 33.46 28.66 -2.67
N VAL A 629 32.19 28.26 -2.79
CA VAL A 629 31.62 27.65 -4.00
C VAL A 629 30.29 28.30 -4.36
N SER A 630 29.92 28.29 -5.65
CA SER A 630 28.62 28.78 -6.09
C SER A 630 27.53 27.73 -5.86
N LEU A 631 26.43 28.15 -5.22
CA LEU A 631 25.26 27.34 -4.90
C LEU A 631 23.98 28.04 -5.38
N PHE A 632 23.14 27.36 -6.15
CA PHE A 632 21.83 27.86 -6.57
C PHE A 632 20.75 27.30 -5.64
N THR A 633 20.01 28.19 -4.98
CA THR A 633 18.86 27.83 -4.14
C THR A 633 17.98 29.06 -3.95
N THR A 634 16.68 28.88 -3.73
CA THR A 634 15.71 29.97 -3.62
C THR A 634 15.67 30.86 -4.88
N GLY A 635 15.85 30.25 -6.05
CA GLY A 635 15.77 30.93 -7.35
C GLY A 635 16.95 31.85 -7.70
N LYS A 636 18.07 31.78 -6.98
CA LYS A 636 19.28 32.60 -7.26
C LYS A 636 20.57 31.90 -6.86
N TRP A 637 21.69 32.37 -7.43
CA TRP A 637 23.05 31.97 -7.05
C TRP A 637 23.49 32.66 -5.75
N HIS A 638 24.22 31.92 -4.92
CA HIS A 638 24.87 32.37 -3.69
C HIS A 638 26.32 31.91 -3.68
N GLU A 639 27.21 32.73 -3.15
CA GLU A 639 28.57 32.31 -2.80
C GLU A 639 28.52 31.68 -1.40
N ALA A 640 28.65 30.35 -1.34
CA ALA A 640 28.46 29.56 -0.13
C ALA A 640 29.81 29.04 0.39
N PRO A 641 30.11 29.18 1.70
CA PRO A 641 31.26 28.52 2.30
C PRO A 641 31.07 27.00 2.32
N LEU A 642 32.13 26.27 1.96
CA LEU A 642 32.21 24.83 2.07
C LEU A 642 33.18 24.46 3.21
N TYR A 643 32.72 23.59 4.10
CA TYR A 643 33.50 23.07 5.22
C TYR A 643 33.69 21.56 5.06
N GLN A 644 34.90 21.06 5.29
CA GLN A 644 35.12 19.64 5.51
C GLN A 644 34.72 19.27 6.94
N ARG A 645 33.98 18.18 7.12
CA ARG A 645 33.45 17.77 8.43
C ARG A 645 34.55 17.52 9.46
N GLU A 646 35.70 17.04 9.03
CA GLU A 646 36.85 16.64 9.87
C GLU A 646 37.52 17.82 10.58
N VAL A 647 37.37 19.05 10.05
CA VAL A 647 37.97 20.24 10.66
C VAL A 647 37.07 20.90 11.71
N LEU A 648 35.80 20.47 11.81
CA LEU A 648 34.83 21.04 12.75
C LEU A 648 35.07 20.54 14.18
N GLN A 649 34.91 21.44 15.15
CA GLN A 649 35.04 21.18 16.58
C GLN A 649 33.69 21.33 17.30
N PRO A 650 33.48 20.59 18.41
CA PRO A 650 32.25 20.72 19.20
C PRO A 650 31.97 22.18 19.59
N GLY A 651 30.76 22.67 19.28
CA GLY A 651 30.35 24.05 19.51
C GLY A 651 30.35 24.94 18.26
N ASP A 652 31.00 24.52 17.18
CA ASP A 652 31.00 25.26 15.91
C ASP A 652 29.58 25.44 15.35
N CYS A 653 29.30 26.64 14.83
CA CYS A 653 28.02 27.01 14.22
C CYS A 653 28.22 27.48 12.78
N ILE A 654 27.48 26.89 11.84
CA ILE A 654 27.53 27.20 10.41
C ILE A 654 26.15 27.68 9.97
N THR A 655 26.05 28.91 9.50
CA THR A 655 24.78 29.50 9.03
C THR A 655 24.66 29.36 7.53
N GLY A 656 23.51 28.89 7.05
CA GLY A 656 23.23 28.71 5.62
C GLY A 656 23.01 30.03 4.86
N PRO A 657 23.20 30.05 3.54
CA PRO A 657 23.54 28.92 2.66
C PRO A 657 24.99 28.44 2.82
N ALA A 658 25.21 27.16 3.10
CA ALA A 658 26.53 26.56 3.29
C ALA A 658 26.54 25.05 2.96
N ILE A 659 27.71 24.49 2.70
CA ILE A 659 27.89 23.05 2.43
C ILE A 659 28.86 22.45 3.45
N ILE A 660 28.49 21.30 4.02
CA ILE A 660 29.37 20.48 4.85
C ILE A 660 29.65 19.19 4.07
N ALA A 661 30.88 19.06 3.59
CA ALA A 661 31.35 17.88 2.87
C ALA A 661 31.83 16.82 3.86
N GLU A 662 31.35 15.59 3.70
CA GLU A 662 31.71 14.43 4.52
C GLU A 662 32.30 13.33 3.62
N LYS A 663 33.14 12.45 4.18
CA LYS A 663 33.67 11.31 3.41
C LYS A 663 32.60 10.45 2.74
N ASN A 664 31.44 10.32 3.39
CA ASN A 664 30.36 9.41 2.99
C ASN A 664 29.06 10.15 2.62
N GLY A 665 29.08 11.47 2.47
CA GLY A 665 27.86 12.25 2.22
C GLY A 665 28.10 13.75 2.02
N THR A 666 27.02 14.49 1.78
CA THR A 666 27.05 15.95 1.66
C THR A 666 25.82 16.52 2.34
N LEU A 667 26.02 17.44 3.28
CA LEU A 667 24.95 18.12 4.00
C LEU A 667 24.84 19.57 3.51
N VAL A 668 23.67 19.93 3.00
CA VAL A 668 23.37 21.29 2.55
C VAL A 668 22.60 22.02 3.67
N VAL A 669 23.18 23.10 4.17
CA VAL A 669 22.51 24.00 5.12
C VAL A 669 21.85 25.11 4.31
N GLU A 670 20.54 25.00 4.09
CA GLU A 670 19.78 25.98 3.29
C GLU A 670 19.73 27.36 3.96
N PRO A 671 19.41 28.44 3.21
CA PRO A 671 19.17 29.74 3.80
C PRO A 671 18.20 29.69 4.98
N HIS A 672 18.48 30.47 6.03
CA HIS A 672 17.71 30.52 7.28
C HIS A 672 17.80 29.28 8.18
N TRP A 673 18.68 28.34 7.87
CA TRP A 673 19.07 27.25 8.76
C TRP A 673 20.47 27.49 9.33
N GLN A 674 20.74 26.92 10.51
CA GLN A 674 22.05 26.94 11.14
C GLN A 674 22.37 25.54 11.68
N ALA A 675 23.51 24.99 11.26
CA ALA A 675 24.05 23.74 11.78
C ALA A 675 24.95 24.02 12.98
N LYS A 676 24.79 23.25 14.05
CA LYS A 676 25.65 23.29 15.24
C LYS A 676 26.23 21.92 15.53
N LEU A 677 27.54 21.85 15.77
CA LEU A 677 28.18 20.61 16.19
C LEU A 677 28.06 20.39 17.70
N THR A 678 27.57 19.22 18.13
CA THR A 678 27.40 18.85 19.54
C THR A 678 28.69 18.29 20.16
N ALA A 679 28.71 18.13 21.50
CA ALA A 679 29.81 17.50 22.24
C ALA A 679 30.04 16.02 21.85
N GLN A 680 29.02 15.38 21.31
CA GLN A 680 29.03 14.00 20.78
C GLN A 680 29.36 13.97 19.28
N HIS A 681 29.80 15.09 18.69
CA HIS A 681 30.13 15.22 17.27
C HIS A 681 28.94 14.97 16.31
N HIS A 682 27.70 15.21 16.76
CA HIS A 682 26.53 15.19 15.89
C HIS A 682 26.22 16.60 15.38
N LEU A 683 25.57 16.71 14.22
CA LEU A 683 25.07 17.98 13.71
C LEU A 683 23.59 18.12 14.03
N VAL A 684 23.24 19.21 14.72
CA VAL A 684 21.85 19.64 14.90
C VAL A 684 21.65 20.88 14.06
N ILE A 685 20.82 20.79 13.03
CA ILE A 685 20.47 21.91 12.17
C ILE A 685 19.13 22.46 12.64
N SER A 686 19.10 23.75 13.01
CA SER A 686 17.91 24.42 13.50
C SER A 686 17.54 25.59 12.61
N ARG A 687 16.24 25.81 12.42
CA ARG A 687 15.74 26.95 11.68
C ARG A 687 15.93 28.23 12.51
N THR A 688 16.60 29.21 11.95
CA THR A 688 16.92 30.49 12.63
C THR A 688 15.79 31.52 12.57
N ARG A 689 14.85 31.35 11.64
CA ARG A 689 13.68 32.21 11.47
C ARG A 689 12.46 31.33 11.20
N PRO A 690 11.29 31.60 11.82
CA PRO A 690 10.05 30.94 11.44
C PRO A 690 9.83 31.08 9.94
N GLN A 691 9.33 30.03 9.30
CA GLN A 691 8.97 30.10 7.88
C GLN A 691 7.94 31.22 7.72
N ALA A 692 8.29 32.27 6.96
CA ALA A 692 7.26 33.11 6.39
C ALA A 692 6.42 32.19 5.51
N CYS A 693 5.11 32.09 5.79
CA CYS A 693 4.20 31.40 4.87
C CYS A 693 4.43 32.06 3.50
N GLN A 694 5.05 31.36 2.56
CA GLN A 694 5.18 31.87 1.20
C GLN A 694 3.76 31.94 0.66
N GLN A 695 3.11 33.09 0.85
CA GLN A 695 1.88 33.43 0.16
C GLN A 695 2.22 33.39 -1.31
N ALA A 696 1.89 32.28 -1.96
CA ALA A 696 2.06 32.14 -3.40
C ALA A 696 1.06 33.08 -4.05
N THR A 697 1.45 34.29 -4.43
CA THR A 697 0.52 35.30 -4.96
C THR A 697 0.10 35.06 -6.41
N ALA A 698 0.57 33.99 -7.07
CA ALA A 698 0.34 33.78 -8.50
C ALA A 698 -0.65 32.63 -8.76
N THR A 699 -1.82 32.99 -9.27
CA THR A 699 -2.91 32.11 -9.74
C THR A 699 -2.71 31.56 -11.16
N GLN A 700 -1.65 32.00 -11.86
CA GLN A 700 -1.30 31.51 -13.19
C GLN A 700 -0.83 30.05 -13.15
N VAL A 701 -1.11 29.31 -14.23
CA VAL A 701 -0.71 27.92 -14.39
C VAL A 701 0.80 27.81 -14.48
N ASP A 702 1.40 27.02 -13.59
CA ASP A 702 2.81 26.66 -13.61
C ASP A 702 2.93 25.13 -13.58
N PRO A 703 3.67 24.50 -14.52
CA PRO A 703 3.78 23.05 -14.61
C PRO A 703 4.24 22.33 -13.34
N VAL A 704 5.12 22.95 -12.55
CA VAL A 704 5.63 22.38 -11.30
C VAL A 704 4.52 22.43 -10.25
N ARG A 705 3.89 23.59 -10.08
CA ARG A 705 2.79 23.76 -9.11
C ARG A 705 1.57 22.93 -9.48
N LEU A 706 1.27 22.76 -10.77
CA LEU A 706 0.13 21.95 -11.21
C LEU A 706 0.28 20.51 -10.71
N GLU A 707 1.46 19.93 -10.84
CA GLU A 707 1.74 18.59 -10.34
C GLU A 707 1.76 18.54 -8.80
N MET A 708 2.26 19.59 -8.12
CA MET A 708 2.20 19.67 -6.66
C MET A 708 0.76 19.69 -6.13
N PHE A 709 -0.10 20.58 -6.63
CA PHE A 709 -1.50 20.67 -6.20
C PHE A 709 -2.28 19.41 -6.53
N ASN A 710 -2.02 18.81 -7.69
CA ASN A 710 -2.57 17.52 -8.05
C ASN A 710 -2.27 16.45 -6.98
N ASN A 711 -0.99 16.27 -6.64
CA ASN A 711 -0.58 15.31 -5.61
C ASN A 711 -1.18 15.64 -4.24
N LEU A 712 -1.32 16.91 -3.88
CA LEU A 712 -1.94 17.33 -2.63
C LEU A 712 -3.43 16.98 -2.57
N PHE A 713 -4.22 17.26 -3.61
CA PHE A 713 -5.66 16.94 -3.62
C PHE A 713 -5.90 15.43 -3.57
N MET A 714 -5.13 14.65 -4.34
CA MET A 714 -5.21 13.19 -4.31
C MET A 714 -4.85 12.63 -2.93
N ASN A 715 -3.82 13.18 -2.28
CA ASN A 715 -3.41 12.77 -0.94
C ASN A 715 -4.51 12.98 0.10
N ILE A 716 -5.21 14.12 0.06
CA ILE A 716 -6.33 14.38 0.98
C ILE A 716 -7.42 13.31 0.82
N ALA A 717 -7.79 12.98 -0.43
CA ALA A 717 -8.79 11.94 -0.68
C ALA A 717 -8.32 10.55 -0.21
N GLU A 718 -7.04 10.20 -0.41
CA GLU A 718 -6.44 8.96 0.12
C GLU A 718 -6.44 8.90 1.64
N GLN A 719 -6.14 10.01 2.32
CA GLN A 719 -6.18 10.10 3.78
C GLN A 719 -7.60 9.86 4.31
N MET A 720 -8.61 10.48 3.69
CA MET A 720 -10.02 10.22 4.00
C MET A 720 -10.33 8.73 3.85
N GLY A 721 -9.93 8.12 2.73
CA GLY A 721 -10.15 6.70 2.46
C GLY A 721 -9.49 5.78 3.48
N TYR A 722 -8.27 6.10 3.90
CA TYR A 722 -7.59 5.35 4.95
C TYR A 722 -8.30 5.46 6.30
N VAL A 723 -8.80 6.65 6.68
CA VAL A 723 -9.60 6.80 7.90
C VAL A 723 -10.86 5.94 7.80
N LEU A 724 -11.58 6.00 6.68
CA LEU A 724 -12.79 5.20 6.47
C LEU A 724 -12.50 3.69 6.58
N GLN A 725 -11.49 3.19 5.86
CA GLN A 725 -11.11 1.79 5.89
C GLN A 725 -10.86 1.27 7.31
N ASN A 726 -10.11 2.02 8.12
CA ASN A 726 -9.72 1.52 9.44
C ASN A 726 -10.83 1.65 10.49
N THR A 727 -11.76 2.59 10.30
CA THR A 727 -12.82 2.92 11.26
C THR A 727 -14.15 2.25 10.96
N ALA A 728 -14.37 1.81 9.71
CA ALA A 728 -15.56 1.07 9.32
C ALA A 728 -15.69 -0.27 10.05
N TYR A 729 -16.94 -0.66 10.28
CA TYR A 729 -17.31 -1.90 10.94
C TYR A 729 -17.61 -3.00 9.93
N SER A 730 -18.28 -2.69 8.81
CA SER A 730 -18.60 -3.70 7.81
C SER A 730 -17.37 -4.23 7.06
N VAL A 731 -17.40 -5.53 6.79
CA VAL A 731 -16.44 -6.24 5.93
C VAL A 731 -16.35 -5.59 4.55
N ASN A 732 -17.48 -5.11 4.03
CA ASN A 732 -17.59 -4.48 2.72
C ASN A 732 -16.69 -3.24 2.59
N ILE A 733 -16.74 -2.34 3.56
CA ILE A 733 -15.92 -1.13 3.54
C ILE A 733 -14.49 -1.46 3.99
N LYS A 734 -14.34 -2.18 5.11
CA LYS A 734 -13.04 -2.39 5.77
C LYS A 734 -12.08 -3.30 5.00
N GLU A 735 -12.57 -4.46 4.56
CA GLU A 735 -11.74 -5.51 3.97
C GLU A 735 -11.90 -5.56 2.45
N ARG A 736 -13.14 -5.42 1.97
CA ARG A 736 -13.44 -5.47 0.54
C ARG A 736 -13.14 -4.16 -0.20
N LEU A 737 -12.93 -3.07 0.55
CA LEU A 737 -12.64 -1.73 0.04
C LEU A 737 -13.73 -1.20 -0.91
N ASP A 738 -14.98 -1.52 -0.59
CA ASP A 738 -16.15 -1.10 -1.36
C ASP A 738 -16.61 0.30 -0.91
N PHE A 739 -15.74 1.29 -1.11
CA PHE A 739 -15.99 2.69 -0.77
C PHE A 739 -15.17 3.64 -1.66
N SER A 740 -15.54 4.91 -1.74
CA SER A 740 -14.72 5.96 -2.35
C SER A 740 -14.81 7.24 -1.53
N CYS A 741 -13.70 7.98 -1.45
CA CYS A 741 -13.63 9.30 -0.82
C CYS A 741 -13.21 10.34 -1.87
N ALA A 742 -13.81 11.53 -1.83
CA ALA A 742 -13.63 12.54 -2.87
C ALA A 742 -13.76 13.98 -2.36
N ILE A 743 -13.12 14.89 -3.09
CA ILE A 743 -13.11 16.33 -2.88
C ILE A 743 -13.80 17.01 -4.06
N PHE A 744 -14.62 18.01 -3.75
CA PHE A 744 -15.42 18.76 -4.72
C PHE A 744 -15.21 20.26 -4.54
N ASP A 745 -15.33 20.99 -5.65
CA ASP A 745 -15.38 22.46 -5.61
C ASP A 745 -16.69 22.99 -4.98
N ALA A 746 -16.81 24.31 -4.85
CA ALA A 746 -17.98 24.97 -4.25
C ALA A 746 -19.31 24.68 -4.97
N VAL A 747 -19.28 24.22 -6.23
CA VAL A 747 -20.49 23.90 -7.02
C VAL A 747 -20.71 22.40 -7.20
N GLY A 748 -19.89 21.56 -6.55
CA GLY A 748 -20.05 20.11 -6.53
C GLY A 748 -19.37 19.37 -7.69
N ASN A 749 -18.41 19.96 -8.40
CA ASN A 749 -17.61 19.24 -9.40
C ASN A 749 -16.46 18.48 -8.73
N LEU A 750 -16.24 17.24 -9.17
CA LEU A 750 -15.14 16.41 -8.68
C LEU A 750 -13.77 17.03 -9.00
N ILE A 751 -12.91 17.13 -7.98
CA ILE A 751 -11.51 17.60 -8.08
C ILE A 751 -10.53 16.44 -7.99
N ALA A 752 -10.68 15.60 -6.98
CA ALA A 752 -9.82 14.45 -6.71
C ALA A 752 -10.58 13.39 -5.93
N ASN A 753 -10.13 12.14 -6.02
CA ASN A 753 -10.73 11.01 -5.34
C ASN A 753 -9.69 9.95 -5.00
N ALA A 754 -9.92 9.19 -3.94
CA ALA A 754 -9.23 7.91 -3.69
C ALA A 754 -9.92 6.84 -4.54
N PRO A 755 -9.28 6.31 -5.60
CA PRO A 755 -9.97 5.44 -6.52
C PRO A 755 -9.92 4.00 -5.96
N HIS A 756 -11.03 3.51 -5.42
CA HIS A 756 -11.21 2.09 -5.10
C HIS A 756 -12.27 1.45 -6.01
N ILE A 757 -13.43 2.10 -6.17
CA ILE A 757 -14.53 1.59 -7.00
C ILE A 757 -14.89 2.60 -8.10
N PRO A 758 -14.70 2.26 -9.40
CA PRO A 758 -14.93 3.20 -10.51
C PRO A 758 -16.35 3.77 -10.61
N VAL A 759 -17.39 3.00 -10.27
CA VAL A 759 -18.78 3.46 -10.41
C VAL A 759 -19.15 4.63 -9.48
N HIS A 760 -18.47 4.75 -8.33
CA HIS A 760 -18.67 5.87 -7.41
C HIS A 760 -18.20 7.20 -8.02
N LEU A 761 -17.22 7.15 -8.92
CA LEU A 761 -16.42 8.33 -9.26
C LEU A 761 -17.16 9.30 -10.18
N GLY A 762 -18.02 8.80 -11.07
CA GLY A 762 -18.84 9.65 -11.95
C GLY A 762 -20.17 10.10 -11.34
N SER A 763 -20.63 9.44 -10.28
CA SER A 763 -21.99 9.62 -9.74
C SER A 763 -22.05 10.52 -8.51
N MET A 764 -21.00 10.58 -7.68
CA MET A 764 -21.00 11.37 -6.45
C MET A 764 -21.20 12.88 -6.67
N GLY A 765 -20.72 13.46 -7.78
CA GLY A 765 -20.90 14.89 -8.06
C GLY A 765 -22.37 15.32 -8.11
N GLU A 766 -23.24 14.47 -8.67
CA GLU A 766 -24.68 14.73 -8.72
C GLU A 766 -25.34 14.65 -7.33
N SER A 767 -24.85 13.77 -6.45
CA SER A 767 -25.26 13.73 -5.03
C SER A 767 -24.96 15.05 -4.32
N ILE A 768 -23.77 15.61 -4.53
CA ILE A 768 -23.38 16.91 -3.94
C ILE A 768 -24.30 18.02 -4.46
N LYS A 769 -24.47 18.12 -5.79
CA LYS A 769 -25.32 19.14 -6.41
C LYS A 769 -26.78 19.06 -5.92
N SER A 770 -27.29 17.84 -5.71
CA SER A 770 -28.62 17.61 -5.15
C SER A 770 -28.74 18.17 -3.73
N VAL A 771 -27.77 17.89 -2.85
CA VAL A 771 -27.74 18.45 -1.48
C VAL A 771 -27.61 19.97 -1.51
N ILE A 772 -26.75 20.53 -2.36
CA ILE A 772 -26.61 21.99 -2.54
C ILE A 772 -27.95 22.61 -2.90
N THR A 773 -28.62 22.05 -3.91
CA THR A 773 -29.89 22.58 -4.44
C THR A 773 -31.01 22.49 -3.41
N GLN A 774 -31.16 21.34 -2.76
CA GLN A 774 -32.24 21.10 -1.79
C GLN A 774 -32.06 21.87 -0.47
N ASN A 775 -30.84 22.30 -0.13
CA ASN A 775 -30.54 22.99 1.11
C ASN A 775 -30.02 24.43 0.89
N ALA A 776 -30.25 25.01 -0.29
CA ALA A 776 -29.77 26.33 -0.65
C ALA A 776 -30.15 27.39 0.41
N GLY A 777 -29.16 28.08 0.98
CA GLY A 777 -29.35 29.08 2.04
C GLY A 777 -29.58 28.53 3.45
N ALA A 778 -29.56 27.20 3.65
CA ALA A 778 -29.82 26.55 4.94
C ALA A 778 -28.69 25.59 5.40
N ILE A 779 -27.53 25.63 4.72
CA ILE A 779 -26.34 24.87 5.08
C ILE A 779 -25.54 25.66 6.13
N HIS A 780 -25.24 25.04 7.27
CA HIS A 780 -24.49 25.65 8.36
C HIS A 780 -23.14 24.95 8.59
N PRO A 781 -22.15 25.65 9.17
CA PRO A 781 -20.90 25.02 9.62
C PRO A 781 -21.18 23.82 10.53
N GLY A 782 -20.56 22.67 10.23
CA GLY A 782 -20.75 21.43 10.99
C GLY A 782 -21.94 20.57 10.56
N ASP A 783 -22.77 21.02 9.61
CA ASP A 783 -23.81 20.16 9.03
C ASP A 783 -23.20 18.93 8.33
N VAL A 784 -23.85 17.78 8.44
CA VAL A 784 -23.51 16.58 7.66
C VAL A 784 -24.78 15.97 7.08
N TYR A 785 -24.74 15.68 5.79
CA TYR A 785 -25.87 15.14 5.03
C TYR A 785 -25.62 13.70 4.58
N VAL A 786 -26.69 12.91 4.48
CA VAL A 786 -26.67 11.52 4.02
C VAL A 786 -27.70 11.34 2.91
N LEU A 787 -27.30 10.63 1.85
CA LEU A 787 -28.20 10.18 0.80
C LEU A 787 -27.73 8.89 0.12
N ASN A 788 -28.67 8.09 -0.36
CA ASN A 788 -28.45 6.95 -1.25
C ASN A 788 -29.42 6.94 -2.44
N ASP A 789 -30.26 7.98 -2.58
CA ASP A 789 -31.30 8.07 -3.59
C ASP A 789 -30.73 8.04 -5.02
N PRO A 790 -30.99 6.97 -5.80
CA PRO A 790 -30.44 6.81 -7.14
C PRO A 790 -30.93 7.87 -8.12
N TYR A 791 -32.10 8.46 -7.87
CA TYR A 791 -32.67 9.54 -8.69
C TYR A 791 -32.07 10.91 -8.36
N ALA A 792 -31.26 10.99 -7.31
CA ALA A 792 -30.58 12.19 -6.82
C ALA A 792 -29.05 12.02 -6.79
N GLY A 793 -28.49 11.21 -7.70
CA GLY A 793 -27.05 10.98 -7.84
C GLY A 793 -26.50 9.77 -7.08
N GLY A 794 -27.34 9.04 -6.35
CA GLY A 794 -27.02 7.70 -5.85
C GLY A 794 -26.76 6.71 -7.01
N THR A 795 -26.13 5.59 -6.68
CA THR A 795 -25.86 4.46 -7.61
C THR A 795 -26.91 3.36 -7.43
N HIS A 796 -27.12 2.96 -6.18
CA HIS A 796 -28.19 2.07 -5.69
C HIS A 796 -28.32 2.27 -4.17
N LEU A 797 -29.31 1.67 -3.52
CA LEU A 797 -29.57 1.93 -2.09
C LEU A 797 -28.43 1.50 -1.14
N PRO A 798 -27.71 0.38 -1.36
CA PRO A 798 -26.61 0.01 -0.47
C PRO A 798 -25.43 0.98 -0.47
N ASP A 799 -25.24 1.78 -1.52
CA ASP A 799 -24.16 2.77 -1.58
C ASP A 799 -24.63 4.09 -0.94
N VAL A 800 -24.28 4.28 0.32
CA VAL A 800 -24.68 5.46 1.09
C VAL A 800 -23.60 6.53 1.03
N THR A 801 -23.97 7.74 0.62
CA THR A 801 -23.07 8.89 0.50
C THR A 801 -23.24 9.84 1.69
N VAL A 802 -22.14 10.13 2.38
CA VAL A 802 -22.07 11.12 3.46
C VAL A 802 -21.32 12.35 2.95
N ILE A 803 -21.92 13.53 3.11
CA ILE A 803 -21.47 14.79 2.52
C ILE A 803 -21.27 15.84 3.60
N THR A 804 -20.10 16.47 3.61
CA THR A 804 -19.73 17.49 4.58
C THR A 804 -19.26 18.77 3.86
N PRO A 805 -19.91 19.93 4.07
CA PRO A 805 -19.48 21.22 3.57
C PRO A 805 -18.22 21.71 4.32
N VAL A 806 -17.29 22.32 3.58
CA VAL A 806 -16.08 22.94 4.14
C VAL A 806 -16.27 24.45 4.10
N PHE A 807 -16.25 25.09 5.28
CA PHE A 807 -16.46 26.54 5.40
C PHE A 807 -15.15 27.34 5.44
N ASP A 808 -15.25 28.63 5.15
CA ASP A 808 -14.19 29.59 5.46
C ASP A 808 -13.99 29.78 6.98
N THR A 809 -12.89 30.44 7.37
CA THR A 809 -12.58 30.69 8.79
C THR A 809 -13.59 31.61 9.48
N ALA A 810 -14.36 32.39 8.71
CA ALA A 810 -15.44 33.23 9.21
C ALA A 810 -16.76 32.46 9.36
N SER A 811 -16.79 31.17 8.97
CA SER A 811 -17.97 30.32 8.98
C SER A 811 -19.13 30.88 8.15
N SER A 812 -18.82 31.65 7.10
CA SER A 812 -19.79 32.44 6.33
C SER A 812 -20.06 31.89 4.93
N ASN A 813 -19.04 31.34 4.27
CA ASN A 813 -19.17 30.78 2.92
C ASN A 813 -18.68 29.34 2.86
N VAL A 814 -19.38 28.52 2.08
CA VAL A 814 -18.90 27.18 1.72
C VAL A 814 -17.82 27.33 0.65
N LEU A 815 -16.63 26.83 0.94
CA LEU A 815 -15.49 26.86 0.03
C LEU A 815 -15.46 25.61 -0.86
N PHE A 816 -15.72 24.45 -0.27
CA PHE A 816 -15.59 23.13 -0.89
C PHE A 816 -16.59 22.15 -0.28
N TYR A 817 -16.69 20.95 -0.87
CA TYR A 817 -17.35 19.82 -0.24
C TYR A 817 -16.41 18.62 -0.20
N VAL A 818 -16.54 17.81 0.83
CA VAL A 818 -15.92 16.49 0.91
C VAL A 818 -17.00 15.44 1.09
N ALA A 819 -16.81 14.27 0.48
CA ALA A 819 -17.76 13.18 0.64
C ALA A 819 -17.09 11.82 0.62
N SER A 820 -17.77 10.88 1.26
CA SER A 820 -17.44 9.46 1.26
C SER A 820 -18.68 8.66 0.89
N ARG A 821 -18.54 7.68 0.01
CA ARG A 821 -19.58 6.73 -0.36
C ARG A 821 -19.11 5.34 0.03
N GLY A 822 -19.89 4.62 0.83
CA GLY A 822 -19.57 3.28 1.28
C GLY A 822 -20.71 2.31 1.01
N HIS A 823 -20.37 1.09 0.65
CA HIS A 823 -21.36 0.02 0.45
C HIS A 823 -21.73 -0.63 1.77
N HIS A 824 -22.95 -0.39 2.24
CA HIS A 824 -23.48 -1.03 3.44
C HIS A 824 -23.91 -2.47 3.14
N ALA A 825 -23.54 -3.41 4.02
CA ALA A 825 -23.84 -4.82 3.84
C ALA A 825 -25.35 -5.12 3.79
N ASP A 826 -26.19 -4.33 4.46
CA ASP A 826 -27.66 -4.41 4.41
C ASP A 826 -28.22 -3.03 4.77
N ILE A 827 -29.14 -2.51 3.97
CA ILE A 827 -29.93 -1.29 4.20
C ILE A 827 -31.44 -1.61 4.17
N GLY A 828 -31.80 -2.88 4.39
CA GLY A 828 -33.16 -3.41 4.31
C GLY A 828 -33.47 -4.14 3.00
N GLY A 829 -34.74 -4.15 2.60
CA GLY A 829 -35.21 -4.77 1.36
C GLY A 829 -35.68 -6.22 1.53
N LEU A 830 -36.14 -6.84 0.44
CA LEU A 830 -36.77 -8.17 0.44
C LEU A 830 -35.83 -9.28 0.94
N THR A 831 -34.57 -9.27 0.49
CA THR A 831 -33.58 -10.32 0.82
C THR A 831 -32.45 -9.76 1.68
N PRO A 832 -31.82 -10.59 2.53
CA PRO A 832 -30.57 -10.24 3.20
C PRO A 832 -29.52 -9.76 2.19
N GLY A 833 -28.78 -8.72 2.54
CA GLY A 833 -27.73 -8.18 1.67
C GLY A 833 -28.19 -7.03 0.75
N SER A 834 -29.47 -6.66 0.77
CA SER A 834 -30.07 -5.56 -0.02
C SER A 834 -29.83 -5.66 -1.55
N MET A 835 -29.73 -6.89 -2.05
CA MET A 835 -29.57 -7.23 -3.47
C MET A 835 -30.64 -8.25 -3.91
N PRO A 836 -31.94 -7.92 -3.81
CA PRO A 836 -33.00 -8.83 -4.23
C PRO A 836 -32.90 -9.10 -5.73
N ALA A 837 -32.97 -10.37 -6.14
CA ALA A 837 -32.84 -10.74 -7.55
C ALA A 837 -34.06 -10.35 -8.40
N ASP A 838 -35.21 -10.13 -7.75
CA ASP A 838 -36.54 -10.02 -8.34
C ASP A 838 -37.28 -8.71 -7.99
N SER A 839 -36.56 -7.69 -7.48
CA SER A 839 -37.16 -6.38 -7.21
C SER A 839 -37.68 -5.71 -8.48
N LYS A 840 -38.82 -5.03 -8.35
CA LYS A 840 -39.49 -4.25 -9.40
C LYS A 840 -39.61 -2.78 -9.03
N THR A 841 -39.70 -2.49 -7.74
CA THR A 841 -39.78 -1.12 -7.20
C THR A 841 -38.61 -0.83 -6.26
N ILE A 842 -38.21 0.44 -6.18
CA ILE A 842 -37.08 0.87 -5.35
C ILE A 842 -37.28 0.53 -3.86
N GLU A 843 -38.52 0.55 -3.37
CA GLU A 843 -38.84 0.23 -1.97
C GLU A 843 -38.50 -1.21 -1.60
N GLU A 844 -38.55 -2.15 -2.56
CA GLU A 844 -38.22 -3.56 -2.35
C GLU A 844 -36.71 -3.78 -2.15
N GLU A 845 -35.88 -2.80 -2.51
CA GLU A 845 -34.42 -2.86 -2.43
C GLU A 845 -33.88 -2.40 -1.07
N GLY A 846 -34.67 -1.63 -0.30
CA GLY A 846 -34.29 -1.16 1.04
C GLY A 846 -34.74 0.26 1.37
N VAL A 847 -34.08 0.85 2.36
CA VAL A 847 -34.38 2.20 2.85
C VAL A 847 -33.83 3.25 1.87
N LEU A 848 -34.74 4.02 1.27
CA LEU A 848 -34.42 5.17 0.42
C LEU A 848 -34.19 6.44 1.25
N ILE A 849 -33.06 7.10 1.04
CA ILE A 849 -32.59 8.30 1.75
C ILE A 849 -32.26 9.37 0.72
N SER A 850 -33.13 10.37 0.55
CA SER A 850 -32.95 11.42 -0.47
C SER A 850 -32.09 12.60 -0.01
N ASN A 851 -32.32 13.12 1.21
CA ASN A 851 -31.58 14.25 1.78
C ASN A 851 -31.79 14.29 3.30
N PHE A 852 -31.01 13.49 4.03
CA PHE A 852 -31.12 13.41 5.49
C PHE A 852 -29.99 14.21 6.17
N LYS A 853 -30.34 15.26 6.92
CA LYS A 853 -29.39 15.94 7.80
C LYS A 853 -29.10 15.06 9.01
N LEU A 854 -27.92 14.43 9.03
CA LEU A 854 -27.46 13.50 10.06
C LEU A 854 -26.82 14.22 11.25
N VAL A 855 -26.04 15.27 10.97
CA VAL A 855 -25.49 16.17 11.98
C VAL A 855 -26.04 17.56 11.74
N ASP A 856 -26.58 18.18 12.79
CA ASP A 856 -27.08 19.55 12.76
C ASP A 856 -26.06 20.50 13.40
N GLY A 857 -25.39 21.26 12.53
CA GLY A 857 -24.39 22.27 12.89
C GLY A 857 -24.99 23.61 13.33
N SER A 858 -26.29 23.82 13.12
CA SER A 858 -26.97 25.06 13.55
C SER A 858 -27.19 25.11 15.08
N CYS A 859 -27.05 23.96 15.75
CA CYS A 859 -27.23 23.80 17.19
C CYS A 859 -25.90 23.92 17.95
N SER A 860 -25.97 24.38 19.20
CA SER A 860 -24.81 24.42 20.12
C SER A 860 -25.15 23.70 21.43
N PRO A 861 -24.50 22.56 21.74
CA PRO A 861 -23.48 21.88 20.92
C PRO A 861 -24.06 21.27 19.63
N VAL A 862 -23.19 21.04 18.64
CA VAL A 862 -23.51 20.34 17.39
C VAL A 862 -24.19 19.00 17.72
N GLN A 863 -25.31 18.70 17.05
CA GLN A 863 -26.16 17.56 17.41
C GLN A 863 -26.08 16.44 16.37
N PHE A 864 -25.63 15.25 16.80
CA PHE A 864 -25.80 14.01 16.04
C PHE A 864 -27.24 13.49 16.21
N ARG A 865 -27.99 13.37 15.11
CA ARG A 865 -29.44 13.04 15.13
C ARG A 865 -29.67 11.53 15.17
N GLU A 866 -29.08 10.84 16.14
CA GLU A 866 -29.07 9.38 16.24
C GLU A 866 -30.48 8.77 16.25
N GLN A 867 -31.38 9.27 17.11
CA GLN A 867 -32.73 8.72 17.20
C GLN A 867 -33.51 8.85 15.87
N ALA A 868 -33.30 9.95 15.14
CA ALA A 868 -33.93 10.16 13.85
C ALA A 868 -33.36 9.19 12.80
N LEU A 869 -32.04 8.94 12.81
CA LEU A 869 -31.40 7.93 11.96
C LEU A 869 -31.94 6.52 12.26
N MET A 870 -32.02 6.14 13.54
CA MET A 870 -32.55 4.83 13.93
C MET A 870 -34.00 4.66 13.48
N ASN A 871 -34.83 5.69 13.61
CA ASN A 871 -36.20 5.67 13.10
C ASN A 871 -36.24 5.55 11.57
N LEU A 872 -35.37 6.26 10.84
CA LEU A 872 -35.27 6.18 9.37
C LEU A 872 -34.94 4.75 8.91
N LEU A 873 -34.05 4.04 9.61
CA LEU A 873 -33.62 2.69 9.25
C LEU A 873 -34.60 1.59 9.65
N THR A 874 -35.45 1.84 10.65
CA THR A 874 -36.32 0.81 11.25
C THR A 874 -37.81 0.99 10.98
N ASN A 875 -38.25 2.20 10.64
CA ASN A 875 -39.65 2.53 10.42
C ASN A 875 -39.98 2.62 8.92
N THR A 876 -39.67 1.58 8.16
CA THR A 876 -40.01 1.44 6.75
C THR A 876 -40.66 0.07 6.49
N ARG A 877 -41.22 -0.13 5.28
CA ARG A 877 -41.84 -1.40 4.90
C ARG A 877 -40.84 -2.58 4.94
N TYR A 878 -39.58 -2.31 4.59
CA TYR A 878 -38.49 -3.28 4.57
C TYR A 878 -37.28 -2.72 5.33
N PRO A 879 -37.29 -2.78 6.67
CA PRO A 879 -36.30 -2.12 7.51
C PRO A 879 -34.92 -2.77 7.40
N ALA A 880 -33.87 -2.02 7.73
CA ALA A 880 -32.51 -2.54 7.83
C ALA A 880 -32.44 -3.64 8.89
N ARG A 881 -31.76 -4.75 8.58
CA ARG A 881 -31.65 -5.91 9.49
C ARG A 881 -30.65 -5.66 10.62
N ASN A 882 -29.64 -4.82 10.37
CA ASN A 882 -28.61 -4.46 11.34
C ASN A 882 -28.35 -2.94 11.40
N PRO A 883 -29.32 -2.14 11.89
CA PRO A 883 -29.22 -0.68 11.89
C PRO A 883 -28.08 -0.14 12.77
N GLN A 884 -27.59 -0.94 13.73
CA GLN A 884 -26.43 -0.58 14.55
C GLN A 884 -25.13 -0.58 13.73
N GLN A 885 -24.97 -1.56 12.83
CA GLN A 885 -23.86 -1.60 11.87
C GLN A 885 -23.97 -0.44 10.87
N ASN A 886 -25.16 -0.13 10.35
CA ASN A 886 -25.35 1.04 9.49
C ASN A 886 -24.91 2.34 10.19
N ARG A 887 -25.30 2.54 11.46
CA ARG A 887 -24.85 3.70 12.25
C ARG A 887 -23.33 3.73 12.40
N ALA A 888 -22.70 2.60 12.70
CA ALA A 888 -21.25 2.52 12.88
C ALA A 888 -20.49 2.92 11.60
N ASP A 889 -20.92 2.42 10.44
CA ASP A 889 -20.31 2.77 9.15
C ASP A 889 -20.55 4.25 8.77
N LEU A 890 -21.74 4.81 9.08
CA LEU A 890 -22.00 6.25 8.90
C LEU A 890 -21.10 7.13 9.77
N LEU A 891 -20.82 6.72 11.01
CA LEU A 891 -19.86 7.42 11.89
C LEU A 891 -18.44 7.35 11.33
N ALA A 892 -18.03 6.21 10.76
CA ALA A 892 -16.75 6.06 10.08
C ALA A 892 -16.64 6.99 8.86
N GLN A 893 -17.71 7.14 8.07
CA GLN A 893 -17.79 8.08 6.96
C GLN A 893 -17.72 9.55 7.41
N ILE A 894 -18.36 9.92 8.54
CA ILE A 894 -18.21 11.25 9.14
C ILE A 894 -16.75 11.51 9.52
N ALA A 895 -16.09 10.55 10.19
CA ALA A 895 -14.69 10.69 10.59
C ALA A 895 -13.77 10.87 9.38
N ALA A 896 -14.01 10.11 8.30
CA ALA A 896 -13.30 10.24 7.04
C ALA A 896 -13.48 11.63 6.41
N ASN A 897 -14.72 12.12 6.35
CA ASN A 897 -15.01 13.46 5.84
C ASN A 897 -14.34 14.56 6.68
N GLN A 898 -14.40 14.45 8.00
CA GLN A 898 -13.78 15.41 8.92
C GLN A 898 -12.27 15.52 8.67
N ARG A 899 -11.59 14.41 8.35
CA ARG A 899 -10.18 14.46 7.94
C ARG A 899 -9.97 15.30 6.68
N GLY A 900 -10.85 15.16 5.69
CA GLY A 900 -10.82 15.98 4.47
C GLY A 900 -11.02 17.47 4.75
N VAL A 901 -11.94 17.82 5.66
CA VAL A 901 -12.17 19.21 6.11
C VAL A 901 -10.89 19.82 6.71
N GLU A 902 -10.23 19.08 7.61
CA GLU A 902 -9.01 19.53 8.29
C GLU A 902 -7.86 19.79 7.31
N GLU A 903 -7.60 18.86 6.40
CA GLU A 903 -6.49 18.97 5.46
C GLU A 903 -6.72 20.08 4.40
N LEU A 904 -7.95 20.24 3.92
CA LEU A 904 -8.29 21.36 3.04
C LEU A 904 -8.15 22.70 3.77
N GLY A 905 -8.56 22.77 5.03
CA GLY A 905 -8.36 23.96 5.87
C GLY A 905 -6.88 24.31 6.04
N GLN A 906 -6.01 23.31 6.27
CA GLN A 906 -4.56 23.51 6.33
C GLN A 906 -3.99 24.00 4.98
N MET A 907 -4.45 23.43 3.87
CA MET A 907 -4.02 23.85 2.54
C MET A 907 -4.41 25.31 2.25
N VAL A 908 -5.65 25.72 2.59
CA VAL A 908 -6.09 27.11 2.45
C VAL A 908 -5.27 28.04 3.33
N LYS A 909 -4.94 27.64 4.56
CA LYS A 909 -4.08 28.42 5.45
C LYS A 909 -2.67 28.59 4.89
N GLN A 910 -2.15 27.59 4.18
CA GLN A 910 -0.80 27.60 3.61
C GLN A 910 -0.71 28.41 2.32
N PHE A 911 -1.60 28.16 1.36
CA PHE A 911 -1.49 28.71 0.00
C PHE A 911 -2.43 29.88 -0.28
N GLY A 912 -3.44 30.09 0.57
CA GLY A 912 -4.51 31.05 0.33
C GLY A 912 -5.62 30.48 -0.57
N ILE A 913 -6.86 30.92 -0.32
CA ILE A 913 -8.05 30.38 -1.00
C ILE A 913 -8.04 30.59 -2.52
N GLU A 914 -7.62 31.77 -2.98
CA GLU A 914 -7.61 32.13 -4.41
C GLU A 914 -6.70 31.19 -5.22
N VAL A 915 -5.56 30.81 -4.65
CA VAL A 915 -4.59 29.91 -5.28
C VAL A 915 -5.14 28.50 -5.32
N VAL A 916 -5.68 28.01 -4.19
CA VAL A 916 -6.26 26.66 -4.12
C VAL A 916 -7.37 26.51 -5.16
N GLN A 917 -8.28 27.48 -5.26
CA GLN A 917 -9.37 27.47 -6.24
C GLN A 917 -8.86 27.55 -7.69
N ALA A 918 -7.87 28.39 -7.97
CA ALA A 918 -7.27 28.48 -9.30
C ALA A 918 -6.63 27.14 -9.72
N TYR A 919 -5.89 26.48 -8.81
CA TYR A 919 -5.26 25.19 -9.11
C TYR A 919 -6.25 24.03 -9.19
N MET A 920 -7.38 24.08 -8.47
CA MET A 920 -8.50 23.14 -8.71
C MET A 920 -9.01 23.24 -10.15
N ALA A 921 -9.18 24.45 -10.69
CA ALA A 921 -9.57 24.67 -12.08
C ALA A 921 -8.49 24.18 -13.06
N HIS A 922 -7.22 24.52 -12.84
CA HIS A 922 -6.11 24.08 -13.70
C HIS A 922 -5.98 22.55 -13.76
N VAL A 923 -6.21 21.86 -12.64
CA VAL A 923 -6.21 20.38 -12.59
C VAL A 923 -7.35 19.79 -13.44
N GLN A 924 -8.53 20.39 -13.42
CA GLN A 924 -9.63 19.99 -14.31
C GLN A 924 -9.34 20.28 -15.78
N ASP A 925 -8.78 21.44 -16.10
CA ASP A 925 -8.49 21.84 -17.48
C ASP A 925 -7.40 20.95 -18.10
N ASN A 926 -6.40 20.53 -17.30
CA ASN A 926 -5.41 19.55 -17.72
C ASN A 926 -6.03 18.17 -18.02
N ALA A 927 -6.98 17.73 -17.19
CA ALA A 927 -7.70 16.47 -17.44
C ALA A 927 -8.57 16.55 -18.71
N GLN A 928 -9.24 17.70 -18.93
CA GLN A 928 -9.98 17.97 -20.16
C GLN A 928 -9.07 17.86 -21.39
N GLU A 929 -7.93 18.54 -21.40
CA GLU A 929 -7.01 18.52 -22.55
C GLU A 929 -6.44 17.11 -22.78
N SER A 930 -6.19 16.34 -21.72
CA SER A 930 -5.74 14.94 -21.84
C SER A 930 -6.76 14.06 -22.56
N VAL A 931 -8.05 14.20 -22.25
CA VAL A 931 -9.12 13.49 -22.95
C VAL A 931 -9.26 13.99 -24.40
N ARG A 932 -9.17 15.31 -24.64
CA ARG A 932 -9.23 15.89 -26.01
C ARG A 932 -8.16 15.32 -26.95
N ARG A 933 -6.95 15.07 -26.45
CA ARG A 933 -5.86 14.45 -27.24
C ARG A 933 -6.20 13.03 -27.67
N VAL A 934 -6.81 12.25 -26.78
CA VAL A 934 -7.25 10.89 -27.12
C VAL A 934 -8.37 10.93 -28.15
N ILE A 935 -9.38 11.80 -27.94
CA ILE A 935 -10.53 11.94 -28.85
C ILE A 935 -10.09 12.15 -30.31
N SER A 936 -9.03 12.92 -30.54
CA SER A 936 -8.54 13.18 -31.91
C SER A 936 -8.09 11.93 -32.68
N THR A 937 -7.78 10.84 -31.98
CA THR A 937 -7.34 9.56 -32.56
C THR A 937 -8.47 8.55 -32.73
N LEU A 938 -9.64 8.81 -32.13
CA LEU A 938 -10.78 7.91 -32.16
C LEU A 938 -11.53 8.00 -33.49
N LYS A 939 -12.30 6.96 -33.79
CA LYS A 939 -13.17 6.89 -34.97
C LYS A 939 -14.62 6.84 -34.53
N ASN A 940 -15.51 7.22 -35.44
CA ASN A 940 -16.95 7.00 -35.24
C ASN A 940 -17.24 5.50 -35.17
N GLY A 941 -18.22 5.13 -34.37
CA GLY A 941 -18.68 3.76 -34.29
C GLY A 941 -19.98 3.62 -33.53
N SER A 942 -20.59 2.45 -33.62
CA SER A 942 -21.83 2.13 -32.95
C SER A 942 -21.85 0.67 -32.55
N PHE A 943 -22.52 0.35 -31.46
CA PHE A 943 -22.62 -1.02 -30.98
C PHE A 943 -23.98 -1.27 -30.33
N GLU A 944 -24.42 -2.53 -30.43
CA GLU A 944 -25.62 -3.03 -29.81
C GLU A 944 -25.26 -4.24 -28.94
N LEU A 945 -25.57 -4.16 -27.65
CA LEU A 945 -25.30 -5.23 -26.68
C LEU A 945 -26.61 -5.73 -26.09
N LYS A 946 -26.84 -7.04 -26.18
CA LYS A 946 -27.99 -7.72 -25.58
C LYS A 946 -27.68 -8.19 -24.16
N LEU A 947 -28.62 -8.00 -23.25
CA LEU A 947 -28.58 -8.49 -21.88
C LEU A 947 -29.41 -9.77 -21.73
N ASP A 948 -29.11 -10.59 -20.73
CA ASP A 948 -29.77 -11.88 -20.54
C ASP A 948 -31.26 -11.76 -20.17
N ASN A 949 -31.68 -10.60 -19.65
CA ASN A 949 -33.08 -10.29 -19.37
C ASN A 949 -33.87 -9.85 -20.63
N GLY A 950 -33.23 -9.85 -21.80
CA GLY A 950 -33.84 -9.47 -23.08
C GLY A 950 -33.71 -7.99 -23.44
N ALA A 951 -33.14 -7.15 -22.57
CA ALA A 951 -32.91 -5.74 -22.87
C ALA A 951 -31.76 -5.52 -23.88
N LEU A 952 -31.75 -4.35 -24.49
CA LEU A 952 -30.78 -3.94 -25.51
C LEU A 952 -30.18 -2.57 -25.12
N ILE A 953 -28.86 -2.51 -25.01
CA ILE A 953 -28.10 -1.26 -24.94
C ILE A 953 -27.62 -0.92 -26.35
N LYS A 954 -27.97 0.26 -26.83
CA LYS A 954 -27.49 0.80 -28.10
C LYS A 954 -26.69 2.06 -27.82
N VAL A 955 -25.49 2.14 -28.37
CA VAL A 955 -24.65 3.34 -28.24
C VAL A 955 -24.02 3.67 -29.58
N SER A 956 -24.01 4.96 -29.92
CA SER A 956 -23.26 5.51 -31.03
C SER A 956 -22.32 6.60 -30.53
N ILE A 957 -21.09 6.59 -31.04
CA ILE A 957 -20.05 7.54 -30.71
C ILE A 957 -19.67 8.28 -31.98
N THR A 958 -19.88 9.59 -31.99
CA THR A 958 -19.52 10.48 -33.10
C THR A 958 -18.43 11.45 -32.64
N ILE A 959 -17.34 11.53 -33.40
CA ILE A 959 -16.17 12.35 -33.08
C ILE A 959 -16.19 13.62 -33.92
N ASP A 960 -16.16 14.78 -33.26
CA ASP A 960 -15.85 16.06 -33.90
C ASP A 960 -14.33 16.30 -33.77
N HIS A 961 -13.59 15.98 -34.82
CA HIS A 961 -12.13 16.17 -34.85
C HIS A 961 -11.71 17.65 -34.82
N THR A 962 -12.59 18.58 -35.24
CA THR A 962 -12.29 20.01 -35.26
C THR A 962 -12.34 20.58 -33.84
N LYS A 963 -13.43 20.27 -33.12
CA LYS A 963 -13.59 20.68 -31.73
C LYS A 963 -12.83 19.78 -30.76
N ARG A 964 -12.41 18.59 -31.18
CA ARG A 964 -11.86 17.51 -30.34
C ARG A 964 -12.86 17.11 -29.24
N GLU A 965 -14.10 16.88 -29.65
CA GLU A 965 -15.23 16.51 -28.77
C GLU A 965 -15.87 15.20 -29.25
N ALA A 966 -16.52 14.47 -28.35
CA ALA A 966 -17.24 13.25 -28.66
C ALA A 966 -18.70 13.37 -28.25
N LEU A 967 -19.62 12.99 -29.14
CA LEU A 967 -21.03 12.78 -28.86
C LEU A 967 -21.26 11.29 -28.60
N ILE A 968 -21.73 10.95 -27.41
CA ILE A 968 -22.08 9.59 -26.99
C ILE A 968 -23.60 9.54 -26.86
N ASP A 969 -24.27 8.89 -27.81
CA ASP A 969 -25.72 8.85 -27.90
C ASP A 969 -26.24 7.43 -27.65
N PHE A 970 -27.02 7.29 -26.57
CA PHE A 970 -27.67 6.04 -26.16
C PHE A 970 -29.09 5.87 -26.72
N SER A 971 -29.51 6.72 -27.67
CA SER A 971 -30.81 6.63 -28.33
C SER A 971 -31.03 5.25 -28.97
N GLY A 972 -32.22 4.68 -28.73
CA GLY A 972 -32.59 3.33 -29.16
C GLY A 972 -32.25 2.22 -28.14
N THR A 973 -31.63 2.56 -27.01
CA THR A 973 -31.59 1.68 -25.84
C THR A 973 -33.01 1.38 -25.33
N SER A 974 -33.22 0.19 -24.77
CA SER A 974 -34.51 -0.27 -24.27
C SER A 974 -35.19 0.74 -23.32
N PRO A 975 -36.54 0.82 -23.34
CA PRO A 975 -37.28 1.59 -22.35
C PRO A 975 -37.02 1.05 -20.94
N GLN A 976 -37.42 1.82 -19.92
CA GLN A 976 -37.42 1.39 -18.53
C GLN A 976 -38.04 -0.01 -18.39
N LEU A 977 -37.35 -0.87 -17.64
CA LEU A 977 -37.71 -2.26 -17.42
C LEU A 977 -38.62 -2.39 -16.18
N ASP A 978 -39.38 -3.47 -16.13
CA ASP A 978 -40.23 -3.86 -15.00
C ASP A 978 -39.48 -4.70 -13.94
N ASN A 979 -38.15 -4.68 -13.97
CA ASN A 979 -37.23 -5.37 -13.08
C ASN A 979 -36.08 -4.44 -12.67
N ASN A 980 -35.11 -4.95 -11.93
CA ASN A 980 -34.05 -4.16 -11.30
C ASN A 980 -32.79 -3.88 -12.15
N PHE A 981 -32.78 -4.25 -13.44
CA PHE A 981 -31.65 -3.98 -14.34
C PHE A 981 -31.63 -2.53 -14.89
N ASN A 982 -32.52 -1.67 -14.41
CA ASN A 982 -32.45 -0.24 -14.72
C ASN A 982 -31.22 0.38 -14.04
N ALA A 983 -30.42 1.14 -14.79
CA ALA A 983 -29.29 1.91 -14.29
C ALA A 983 -29.64 3.40 -14.25
N PRO A 984 -29.44 4.09 -13.11
CA PRO A 984 -29.56 5.54 -13.05
C PRO A 984 -28.62 6.23 -14.05
N SER A 985 -28.98 7.41 -14.52
CA SER A 985 -28.15 8.17 -15.47
C SER A 985 -26.73 8.46 -14.95
N SER A 986 -26.59 8.62 -13.64
CA SER A 986 -25.31 8.78 -12.94
C SER A 986 -24.36 7.58 -13.15
N VAL A 987 -24.89 6.36 -13.20
CA VAL A 987 -24.13 5.12 -13.48
C VAL A 987 -23.65 5.11 -14.93
N THR A 988 -24.52 5.49 -15.87
CA THR A 988 -24.17 5.58 -17.30
C THR A 988 -23.06 6.61 -17.54
N ILE A 989 -23.14 7.79 -16.92
CA ILE A 989 -22.10 8.82 -16.97
C ILE A 989 -20.79 8.30 -16.38
N ALA A 990 -20.83 7.57 -15.26
CA ALA A 990 -19.65 6.95 -14.66
C ALA A 990 -18.99 5.93 -15.60
N ALA A 991 -19.76 5.11 -16.32
CA ALA A 991 -19.22 4.17 -17.31
C ALA A 991 -18.55 4.90 -18.48
N VAL A 992 -19.16 5.96 -19.00
CA VAL A 992 -18.55 6.80 -20.05
C VAL A 992 -17.24 7.41 -19.54
N LEU A 993 -17.25 8.03 -18.36
CA LEU A 993 -16.07 8.60 -17.74
C LEU A 993 -14.94 7.58 -17.58
N TYR A 994 -15.26 6.39 -17.08
CA TYR A 994 -14.32 5.30 -16.89
C TYR A 994 -13.67 4.89 -18.22
N VAL A 995 -14.47 4.61 -19.26
CA VAL A 995 -13.96 4.19 -20.57
C VAL A 995 -13.01 5.24 -21.13
N PHE A 996 -13.43 6.50 -21.22
CA PHE A 996 -12.57 7.55 -21.77
C PHE A 996 -11.32 7.79 -20.92
N ARG A 997 -11.40 7.63 -19.60
CA ARG A 997 -10.21 7.69 -18.72
C ARG A 997 -9.22 6.57 -19.03
N THR A 998 -9.68 5.34 -19.28
CA THR A 998 -8.77 4.22 -19.61
C THR A 998 -8.05 4.40 -20.94
N LEU A 999 -8.57 5.26 -21.83
CA LEU A 999 -7.93 5.56 -23.12
C LEU A 999 -6.81 6.59 -22.98
N VAL A 1000 -6.83 7.39 -21.91
CA VAL A 1000 -5.71 8.27 -21.54
C VAL A 1000 -4.63 7.40 -20.92
N ASP A 1001 -3.71 6.90 -21.75
CA ASP A 1001 -2.60 6.00 -21.39
C ASP A 1001 -1.49 6.74 -20.59
N LYS A 1002 -1.90 7.46 -19.56
CA LYS A 1002 -1.09 8.28 -18.66
C LYS A 1002 -1.71 8.29 -17.27
N ASP A 1003 -0.88 8.56 -16.27
CA ASP A 1003 -1.34 8.82 -14.91
C ASP A 1003 -1.85 10.26 -14.79
N ILE A 1004 -3.16 10.42 -15.01
CA ILE A 1004 -3.91 11.64 -14.71
C ILE A 1004 -4.96 11.33 -13.63
N PRO A 1005 -5.26 12.28 -12.73
CA PRO A 1005 -6.37 12.16 -11.79
C PRO A 1005 -7.69 12.02 -12.52
N LEU A 1006 -8.61 11.29 -11.93
CA LEU A 1006 -9.98 11.29 -12.40
C LEU A 1006 -10.75 12.45 -11.77
N ASN A 1007 -11.21 13.38 -12.59
CA ASN A 1007 -11.97 14.55 -12.12
C ASN A 1007 -13.02 14.96 -13.17
N ALA A 1008 -13.84 15.96 -12.84
CA ALA A 1008 -14.92 16.43 -13.72
C ALA A 1008 -14.43 17.00 -15.07
N GLY A 1009 -13.15 17.41 -15.15
CA GLY A 1009 -12.52 17.86 -16.39
C GLY A 1009 -12.57 16.83 -17.52
N CYS A 1010 -12.47 15.53 -17.18
CA CYS A 1010 -12.56 14.44 -18.15
C CYS A 1010 -13.92 14.36 -18.87
N LEU A 1011 -14.99 14.89 -18.27
CA LEU A 1011 -16.33 14.90 -18.87
C LEU A 1011 -16.58 16.13 -19.76
N LYS A 1012 -15.84 17.23 -19.57
CA LYS A 1012 -16.04 18.48 -20.32
C LYS A 1012 -16.04 18.33 -21.86
N PRO A 1013 -15.23 17.46 -22.50
CA PRO A 1013 -15.23 17.30 -23.95
C PRO A 1013 -16.22 16.23 -24.45
N LEU A 1014 -17.07 15.68 -23.58
CA LEU A 1014 -17.99 14.58 -23.87
C LEU A 1014 -19.44 15.07 -23.77
N HIS A 1015 -20.18 14.97 -24.86
CA HIS A 1015 -21.62 15.24 -24.89
C HIS A 1015 -22.36 13.92 -24.78
N ILE A 1016 -23.12 13.71 -23.70
CA ILE A 1016 -23.77 12.42 -23.42
C ILE A 1016 -25.29 12.58 -23.54
N ILE A 1017 -25.92 11.80 -24.42
CA ILE A 1017 -27.38 11.75 -24.57
C ILE A 1017 -27.89 10.44 -23.99
N ILE A 1018 -28.71 10.54 -22.93
CA ILE A 1018 -29.37 9.40 -22.30
C ILE A 1018 -30.88 9.66 -22.31
N PRO A 1019 -31.68 8.92 -23.11
CA PRO A 1019 -33.12 9.17 -23.21
C PRO A 1019 -33.84 9.03 -21.86
N PRO A 1020 -34.61 10.04 -21.40
CA PRO A 1020 -35.43 9.91 -20.20
C PRO A 1020 -36.44 8.77 -20.30
N GLY A 1021 -36.63 8.00 -19.23
CA GLY A 1021 -37.52 6.83 -19.22
C GLY A 1021 -36.96 5.61 -19.98
N SER A 1022 -35.70 5.64 -20.39
CA SER A 1022 -34.97 4.43 -20.80
C SER A 1022 -34.47 3.65 -19.59
N MET A 1023 -34.04 2.41 -19.80
CA MET A 1023 -33.40 1.62 -18.74
C MET A 1023 -32.09 2.23 -18.21
N LEU A 1024 -31.51 3.24 -18.90
CA LEU A 1024 -30.29 3.95 -18.50
C LEU A 1024 -30.57 5.32 -17.86
N ASN A 1025 -31.84 5.73 -17.80
CA ASN A 1025 -32.33 6.92 -17.12
C ASN A 1025 -33.77 6.68 -16.65
N PRO A 1026 -33.98 5.71 -15.74
CA PRO A 1026 -35.30 5.34 -15.26
C PRO A 1026 -35.93 6.46 -14.44
N LEU A 1027 -37.26 6.46 -14.41
CA LEU A 1027 -38.07 7.33 -13.56
C LEU A 1027 -38.50 6.58 -12.29
N PRO A 1028 -38.68 7.29 -11.15
CA PRO A 1028 -39.25 6.69 -9.95
C PRO A 1028 -40.61 6.03 -10.24
N PRO A 1029 -40.96 4.91 -9.58
CA PRO A 1029 -40.23 4.23 -8.51
C PRO A 1029 -39.48 2.96 -8.96
N ALA A 1030 -38.89 2.94 -10.16
CA ALA A 1030 -38.19 1.76 -10.69
C ALA A 1030 -37.14 1.16 -9.73
N ALA A 1031 -37.03 -0.16 -9.71
CA ALA A 1031 -35.91 -0.86 -9.08
C ALA A 1031 -34.61 -0.66 -9.90
N VAL A 1032 -33.46 -0.51 -9.22
CA VAL A 1032 -32.18 -0.15 -9.88
C VAL A 1032 -30.96 -0.90 -9.36
N VAL A 1033 -31.09 -1.83 -8.41
CA VAL A 1033 -29.92 -2.41 -7.74
C VAL A 1033 -28.96 -3.11 -8.73
N SER A 1034 -29.49 -3.85 -9.70
CA SER A 1034 -28.69 -4.49 -10.77
C SER A 1034 -28.14 -3.49 -11.78
N GLY A 1035 -28.69 -2.27 -11.84
CA GLY A 1035 -28.18 -1.19 -12.66
C GLY A 1035 -26.71 -0.86 -12.38
N ASN A 1036 -26.39 -0.71 -11.09
CA ASN A 1036 -25.04 -0.41 -10.62
C ASN A 1036 -24.08 -1.60 -10.82
N VAL A 1037 -24.53 -2.82 -10.54
CA VAL A 1037 -23.64 -3.97 -10.40
C VAL A 1037 -23.63 -4.92 -11.60
N GLU A 1038 -24.57 -4.81 -12.53
CA GLU A 1038 -24.64 -5.63 -13.74
C GLU A 1038 -24.69 -4.76 -15.01
N THR A 1039 -25.69 -3.87 -15.12
CA THR A 1039 -25.89 -3.05 -16.32
C THR A 1039 -24.72 -2.11 -16.58
N SER A 1040 -24.07 -1.58 -15.54
CA SER A 1040 -22.87 -0.73 -15.67
C SER A 1040 -21.71 -1.40 -16.42
N SER A 1041 -21.50 -2.71 -16.20
CA SER A 1041 -20.50 -3.51 -16.91
C SER A 1041 -20.90 -3.73 -18.37
N CYS A 1042 -22.20 -3.91 -18.63
CA CYS A 1042 -22.74 -3.99 -19.99
C CYS A 1042 -22.54 -2.68 -20.78
N ILE A 1043 -22.83 -1.51 -20.17
CA ILE A 1043 -22.60 -0.19 -20.78
C ILE A 1043 -21.13 -0.04 -21.17
N THR A 1044 -20.22 -0.43 -20.26
CA THR A 1044 -18.77 -0.35 -20.48
C THR A 1044 -18.34 -1.19 -21.69
N ASN A 1045 -18.79 -2.45 -21.77
CA ASN A 1045 -18.49 -3.32 -22.91
C ASN A 1045 -19.12 -2.80 -24.22
N ALA A 1046 -20.34 -2.25 -24.18
CA ALA A 1046 -20.96 -1.63 -25.36
C ALA A 1046 -20.15 -0.42 -25.87
N LEU A 1047 -19.62 0.40 -24.98
CA LEU A 1047 -18.75 1.52 -25.33
C LEU A 1047 -17.43 1.05 -25.98
N TYR A 1048 -16.75 0.05 -25.40
CA TYR A 1048 -15.55 -0.52 -26.03
C TYR A 1048 -15.86 -1.18 -27.39
N GLY A 1049 -17.00 -1.85 -27.49
CA GLY A 1049 -17.51 -2.40 -28.74
C GLY A 1049 -17.71 -1.32 -29.81
N ALA A 1050 -18.29 -0.17 -29.44
CA ALA A 1050 -18.51 0.95 -30.36
C ALA A 1050 -17.20 1.63 -30.78
N LEU A 1051 -16.22 1.72 -29.87
CA LEU A 1051 -14.90 2.26 -30.18
C LEU A 1051 -14.02 1.30 -31.00
N GLY A 1052 -14.31 -0.01 -30.95
CA GLY A 1052 -13.53 -1.03 -31.65
C GLY A 1052 -12.13 -1.27 -31.09
N ILE A 1053 -11.92 -0.99 -29.79
CA ILE A 1053 -10.58 -0.98 -29.16
C ILE A 1053 -10.25 -2.28 -28.41
N MET A 1054 -11.26 -2.95 -27.84
CA MET A 1054 -11.06 -4.14 -26.99
C MET A 1054 -12.27 -5.08 -27.07
N ALA A 1055 -12.04 -6.39 -27.01
CA ALA A 1055 -13.09 -7.39 -26.85
C ALA A 1055 -13.79 -7.29 -25.48
N SER A 1056 -14.94 -7.92 -25.33
CA SER A 1056 -15.71 -7.85 -24.08
C SER A 1056 -14.97 -8.53 -22.93
N ALA A 1057 -14.90 -7.89 -21.76
CA ALA A 1057 -14.75 -8.65 -20.52
C ALA A 1057 -16.08 -9.34 -20.16
N GLN A 1058 -16.12 -10.04 -19.02
CA GLN A 1058 -17.39 -10.40 -18.41
C GLN A 1058 -18.27 -9.14 -18.20
N SER A 1059 -19.48 -9.13 -18.74
CA SER A 1059 -20.45 -8.04 -18.62
C SER A 1059 -21.26 -8.15 -17.33
N THR A 1060 -20.62 -8.61 -16.26
CA THR A 1060 -21.25 -8.96 -14.98
C THR A 1060 -20.24 -8.82 -13.85
N MET A 1061 -20.71 -8.48 -12.66
CA MET A 1061 -19.90 -8.58 -11.44
C MET A 1061 -20.21 -9.85 -10.63
N ASN A 1062 -21.14 -10.69 -11.11
CA ASN A 1062 -21.58 -11.93 -10.46
C ASN A 1062 -21.91 -11.70 -8.98
N ASN A 1063 -22.93 -10.88 -8.73
CA ASN A 1063 -23.30 -10.43 -7.39
C ASN A 1063 -23.98 -11.54 -6.61
N PHE A 1064 -23.23 -12.18 -5.73
CA PHE A 1064 -23.71 -13.25 -4.88
C PHE A 1064 -23.99 -12.72 -3.48
N THR A 1065 -25.24 -12.87 -3.03
CA THR A 1065 -25.63 -12.58 -1.65
C THR A 1065 -26.16 -13.82 -0.98
N PHE A 1066 -25.93 -13.93 0.32
CA PHE A 1066 -26.62 -14.90 1.12
C PHE A 1066 -26.79 -14.42 2.56
N GLY A 1067 -27.76 -14.99 3.26
CA GLY A 1067 -27.96 -14.68 4.66
C GLY A 1067 -29.27 -15.14 5.23
N ASN A 1068 -29.53 -14.66 6.45
CA ASN A 1068 -30.76 -14.80 7.20
C ASN A 1068 -30.92 -13.59 8.14
N LEU A 1069 -31.73 -13.69 9.19
CA LEU A 1069 -31.92 -12.60 10.16
C LEU A 1069 -30.65 -12.26 10.95
N SER A 1070 -29.74 -13.22 11.13
CA SER A 1070 -28.52 -13.06 11.93
C SER A 1070 -27.28 -12.75 11.08
N TYR A 1071 -27.23 -13.27 9.85
CA TYR A 1071 -26.08 -13.13 8.96
C TYR A 1071 -26.48 -12.45 7.65
N GLN A 1072 -25.70 -11.47 7.20
CA GLN A 1072 -25.86 -10.83 5.90
C GLN A 1072 -24.50 -10.81 5.21
N TYR A 1073 -24.41 -11.42 4.03
CA TYR A 1073 -23.19 -11.45 3.23
C TYR A 1073 -23.46 -11.04 1.79
N TYR A 1074 -22.54 -10.27 1.23
CA TYR A 1074 -22.51 -9.85 -0.15
C TYR A 1074 -21.09 -10.02 -0.67
N GLU A 1075 -20.95 -10.50 -1.90
CA GLU A 1075 -19.70 -10.52 -2.66
C GLU A 1075 -19.94 -10.34 -4.16
N THR A 1076 -18.99 -9.69 -4.84
CA THR A 1076 -18.87 -9.71 -6.31
C THR A 1076 -17.79 -10.72 -6.68
N LEU A 1077 -17.97 -11.48 -7.76
CA LEU A 1077 -17.00 -12.48 -8.23
C LEU A 1077 -16.38 -12.10 -9.57
N ALA A 1078 -15.06 -12.18 -9.62
CA ALA A 1078 -14.29 -11.95 -10.83
C ALA A 1078 -14.43 -13.08 -11.88
N GLY A 1079 -14.10 -12.74 -13.12
CA GLY A 1079 -14.09 -13.64 -14.28
C GLY A 1079 -13.03 -13.19 -15.29
N GLY A 1080 -13.24 -13.51 -16.56
CA GLY A 1080 -12.26 -13.20 -17.61
C GLY A 1080 -12.32 -11.75 -18.10
N SER A 1081 -11.16 -11.09 -18.22
CA SER A 1081 -11.06 -9.81 -18.93
C SER A 1081 -10.99 -9.99 -20.45
N GLY A 1082 -11.43 -8.97 -21.20
CA GLY A 1082 -11.33 -8.95 -22.65
C GLY A 1082 -9.89 -8.79 -23.14
N ALA A 1083 -9.59 -9.36 -24.31
CA ALA A 1083 -8.33 -9.16 -25.01
C ALA A 1083 -8.36 -7.91 -25.92
N ALA A 1084 -7.19 -7.38 -26.27
CA ALA A 1084 -7.06 -6.32 -27.26
C ALA A 1084 -5.81 -6.53 -28.14
N GLU A 1085 -5.64 -5.66 -29.13
CA GLU A 1085 -4.41 -5.63 -29.91
C GLU A 1085 -3.20 -5.42 -28.98
N GLY A 1086 -2.29 -6.39 -28.98
CA GLY A 1086 -1.05 -6.36 -28.21
C GLY A 1086 -1.08 -7.10 -26.87
N PHE A 1087 -2.24 -7.56 -26.38
CA PHE A 1087 -2.30 -8.29 -25.10
C PHE A 1087 -3.49 -9.24 -24.93
N HIS A 1088 -3.22 -10.35 -24.22
CA HIS A 1088 -4.23 -11.28 -23.74
C HIS A 1088 -5.08 -10.70 -22.60
N GLY A 1089 -6.31 -11.20 -22.47
CA GLY A 1089 -7.12 -10.98 -21.30
C GLY A 1089 -6.58 -11.71 -20.07
N THR A 1090 -6.82 -11.16 -18.89
CA THR A 1090 -6.38 -11.69 -17.61
C THR A 1090 -7.48 -12.51 -16.97
N SER A 1091 -7.13 -13.73 -16.54
CA SER A 1091 -8.06 -14.66 -15.90
C SER A 1091 -8.36 -14.28 -14.45
N VAL A 1092 -9.64 -14.42 -14.07
CA VAL A 1092 -10.18 -14.23 -12.71
C VAL A 1092 -9.65 -12.96 -12.05
N VAL A 1093 -10.01 -11.81 -12.62
CA VAL A 1093 -9.70 -10.49 -12.08
C VAL A 1093 -10.91 -9.56 -12.19
N GLN A 1094 -11.07 -8.63 -11.26
CA GLN A 1094 -12.12 -7.64 -11.34
C GLN A 1094 -11.93 -6.69 -12.52
N THR A 1095 -12.99 -6.49 -13.29
CA THR A 1095 -13.00 -5.69 -14.52
C THR A 1095 -13.96 -4.52 -14.41
N HIS A 1096 -13.68 -3.47 -15.18
CA HIS A 1096 -14.60 -2.34 -15.39
C HIS A 1096 -15.07 -1.69 -14.08
N MET A 1097 -16.38 -1.77 -13.80
CA MET A 1097 -17.07 -0.91 -12.83
C MET A 1097 -16.90 -1.31 -11.36
N THR A 1098 -16.17 -2.39 -11.08
CA THR A 1098 -15.82 -2.84 -9.72
C THR A 1098 -14.34 -3.13 -9.58
N ASN A 1099 -13.85 -3.08 -8.33
CA ASN A 1099 -12.54 -3.61 -7.95
C ASN A 1099 -12.53 -4.15 -6.50
N SER A 1100 -13.69 -4.59 -6.00
CA SER A 1100 -13.80 -5.03 -4.60
C SER A 1100 -12.99 -6.31 -4.35
N ARG A 1101 -12.45 -6.43 -3.14
CA ARG A 1101 -11.75 -7.65 -2.70
C ARG A 1101 -12.74 -8.73 -2.26
N LEU A 1102 -12.27 -9.98 -2.25
CA LEU A 1102 -12.96 -11.09 -1.58
C LEU A 1102 -12.63 -11.11 -0.09
N THR A 1103 -13.55 -11.64 0.71
CA THR A 1103 -13.25 -12.09 2.06
C THR A 1103 -12.29 -13.27 2.01
N ASP A 1104 -11.26 -13.29 2.87
CA ASP A 1104 -10.33 -14.41 2.93
C ASP A 1104 -11.08 -15.73 3.26
N PRO A 1105 -10.74 -16.86 2.61
CA PRO A 1105 -11.42 -18.14 2.83
C PRO A 1105 -11.60 -18.54 4.29
N GLU A 1106 -10.58 -18.33 5.14
CA GLU A 1106 -10.68 -18.73 6.55
C GLU A 1106 -11.57 -17.77 7.35
N VAL A 1107 -11.53 -16.49 7.01
CA VAL A 1107 -12.37 -15.46 7.62
C VAL A 1107 -13.84 -15.67 7.24
N LEU A 1108 -14.11 -16.05 5.99
CA LEU A 1108 -15.45 -16.40 5.50
C LEU A 1108 -16.05 -17.54 6.33
N GLU A 1109 -15.33 -18.66 6.48
CA GLU A 1109 -15.81 -19.83 7.23
C GLU A 1109 -15.88 -19.59 8.74
N LEU A 1110 -15.08 -18.67 9.28
CA LEU A 1110 -15.12 -18.32 10.69
C LEU A 1110 -16.35 -17.46 11.02
N ARG A 1111 -16.69 -16.50 10.15
CA ARG A 1111 -17.74 -15.50 10.42
C ARG A 1111 -19.13 -15.93 9.96
N PHE A 1112 -19.21 -16.79 8.95
CA PHE A 1112 -20.46 -17.22 8.35
C PHE A 1112 -20.60 -18.74 8.42
N PRO A 1113 -21.80 -19.29 8.65
CA PRO A 1113 -22.06 -20.74 8.64
C PRO A 1113 -22.03 -21.33 7.23
N VAL A 1114 -20.89 -21.22 6.56
CA VAL A 1114 -20.61 -21.75 5.22
C VAL A 1114 -19.21 -22.35 5.18
N GLN A 1115 -18.97 -23.23 4.21
CA GLN A 1115 -17.67 -23.78 3.88
C GLN A 1115 -17.37 -23.52 2.41
N LEU A 1116 -16.22 -22.91 2.12
CA LEU A 1116 -15.74 -22.74 0.75
C LEU A 1116 -15.06 -24.05 0.32
N GLU A 1117 -15.72 -24.82 -0.55
CA GLU A 1117 -15.19 -26.08 -1.05
C GLU A 1117 -14.08 -25.87 -2.08
N SER A 1118 -14.27 -24.93 -3.01
CA SER A 1118 -13.24 -24.55 -3.98
C SER A 1118 -13.43 -23.15 -4.54
N TYR A 1119 -12.32 -22.55 -4.98
CA TYR A 1119 -12.33 -21.38 -5.84
C TYR A 1119 -11.18 -21.45 -6.85
N GLU A 1120 -11.52 -21.75 -8.10
CA GLU A 1120 -10.58 -22.21 -9.12
C GLU A 1120 -10.74 -21.45 -10.43
N ILE A 1121 -9.68 -21.40 -11.24
CA ILE A 1121 -9.73 -20.85 -12.60
C ILE A 1121 -10.41 -21.87 -13.53
N ARG A 1122 -11.45 -21.43 -14.23
CA ARG A 1122 -12.18 -22.21 -15.23
C ARG A 1122 -11.43 -22.21 -16.56
N LYS A 1123 -10.41 -23.05 -16.66
CA LYS A 1123 -9.53 -23.13 -17.83
C LYS A 1123 -10.29 -23.28 -19.14
N ASN A 1124 -9.79 -22.62 -20.19
CA ASN A 1124 -10.33 -22.65 -21.55
C ASN A 1124 -11.75 -22.06 -21.67
N SER A 1125 -12.09 -21.11 -20.80
CA SER A 1125 -13.32 -20.34 -20.91
C SER A 1125 -13.12 -19.00 -21.62
N GLY A 1126 -11.89 -18.51 -21.73
CA GLY A 1126 -11.54 -17.35 -22.55
C GLY A 1126 -11.71 -17.61 -24.04
N GLY A 1127 -12.20 -16.60 -24.77
CA GLY A 1127 -12.36 -16.65 -26.22
C GLY A 1127 -11.03 -16.70 -26.95
N LEU A 1128 -10.92 -17.54 -27.98
CA LEU A 1128 -9.72 -17.69 -28.79
C LEU A 1128 -9.53 -16.52 -29.77
N GLY A 1129 -8.29 -16.24 -30.14
CA GLY A 1129 -7.91 -15.26 -31.16
C GLY A 1129 -6.39 -15.17 -31.20
N GLN A 1130 -5.82 -14.24 -31.97
CA GLN A 1130 -4.39 -13.93 -31.85
C GLN A 1130 -4.04 -13.58 -30.38
N TRP A 1131 -4.94 -12.83 -29.73
CA TRP A 1131 -4.91 -12.55 -28.31
C TRP A 1131 -6.13 -13.18 -27.63
N HIS A 1132 -5.88 -14.20 -26.81
CA HIS A 1132 -6.92 -14.92 -26.06
C HIS A 1132 -7.55 -14.05 -24.96
N GLY A 1133 -8.86 -14.16 -24.76
CA GLY A 1133 -9.54 -13.59 -23.59
C GLY A 1133 -9.17 -14.32 -22.30
N GLY A 1134 -9.38 -13.67 -21.15
CA GLY A 1134 -9.10 -14.26 -19.84
C GLY A 1134 -10.10 -15.37 -19.49
N ASP A 1135 -9.68 -16.33 -18.67
CA ASP A 1135 -10.57 -17.37 -18.15
C ASP A 1135 -11.42 -16.85 -16.98
N GLY A 1136 -12.65 -17.35 -16.89
CA GLY A 1136 -13.53 -17.22 -15.73
C GLY A 1136 -13.11 -18.11 -14.56
N ALA A 1137 -13.99 -18.24 -13.57
CA ALA A 1137 -13.76 -18.97 -12.33
C ALA A 1137 -14.87 -19.99 -12.04
N VAL A 1138 -14.59 -20.94 -11.15
CA VAL A 1138 -15.57 -21.83 -10.51
C VAL A 1138 -15.50 -21.61 -9.01
N ARG A 1139 -16.62 -21.23 -8.38
CA ARG A 1139 -16.72 -21.03 -6.93
C ARG A 1139 -17.80 -21.93 -6.36
N ARG A 1140 -17.49 -22.66 -5.28
CA ARG A 1140 -18.38 -23.65 -4.64
C ARG A 1140 -18.50 -23.35 -3.14
N ILE A 1141 -19.70 -22.97 -2.69
CA ILE A 1141 -19.95 -22.62 -1.28
C ILE A 1141 -21.02 -23.55 -0.72
N LYS A 1142 -20.63 -24.33 0.29
CA LYS A 1142 -21.51 -25.23 1.04
C LYS A 1142 -22.13 -24.52 2.23
N PHE A 1143 -23.43 -24.64 2.41
CA PHE A 1143 -24.16 -24.03 3.50
C PHE A 1143 -24.24 -24.97 4.72
N LEU A 1144 -24.01 -24.44 5.92
CA LEU A 1144 -24.06 -25.20 7.18
C LEU A 1144 -25.33 -24.90 7.99
N GLN A 1145 -26.08 -23.86 7.61
CA GLN A 1145 -27.35 -23.47 8.19
C GLN A 1145 -28.34 -23.09 7.09
N THR A 1146 -29.63 -23.07 7.44
CA THR A 1146 -30.67 -22.58 6.53
C THR A 1146 -30.48 -21.08 6.26
N MET A 1147 -30.40 -20.73 4.98
CA MET A 1147 -30.20 -19.36 4.51
C MET A 1147 -30.91 -19.14 3.17
N GLN A 1148 -31.12 -17.89 2.82
CA GLN A 1148 -31.47 -17.49 1.46
C GLN A 1148 -30.18 -17.10 0.73
N ALA A 1149 -30.00 -17.61 -0.49
CA ALA A 1149 -28.94 -17.20 -1.40
C ALA A 1149 -29.54 -16.59 -2.67
N SER A 1150 -28.96 -15.52 -3.18
CA SER A 1150 -29.40 -14.82 -4.39
C SER A 1150 -28.21 -14.50 -5.29
N ILE A 1151 -28.44 -14.49 -6.59
CA ILE A 1151 -27.45 -14.13 -7.60
C ILE A 1151 -28.07 -13.11 -8.57
N LEU A 1152 -27.35 -12.04 -8.83
CA LEU A 1152 -27.58 -11.10 -9.93
C LEU A 1152 -26.39 -11.20 -10.88
N SER A 1153 -26.64 -11.51 -12.14
CA SER A 1153 -25.57 -11.80 -13.10
C SER A 1153 -26.01 -11.69 -14.56
N ASN A 1154 -25.04 -11.63 -15.49
CA ASN A 1154 -25.23 -11.57 -16.95
C ASN A 1154 -24.27 -12.54 -17.68
N ASN A 1155 -24.37 -12.67 -19.00
CA ASN A 1155 -23.60 -13.62 -19.82
C ASN A 1155 -23.81 -15.11 -19.47
N ARG A 1156 -25.05 -15.47 -19.10
CA ARG A 1156 -25.58 -16.83 -18.99
C ARG A 1156 -26.35 -17.23 -20.25
N VAL A 1157 -26.82 -16.24 -21.03
CA VAL A 1157 -27.48 -16.44 -22.33
C VAL A 1157 -26.61 -15.91 -23.47
N TYR A 1158 -26.12 -14.68 -23.38
CA TYR A 1158 -25.29 -14.06 -24.43
C TYR A 1158 -23.80 -14.07 -24.06
N PRO A 1159 -22.91 -14.64 -24.90
CA PRO A 1159 -21.49 -14.76 -24.54
C PRO A 1159 -20.75 -13.42 -24.64
N PRO A 1160 -19.68 -13.21 -23.86
CA PRO A 1160 -18.81 -12.04 -24.00
C PRO A 1160 -18.20 -12.00 -25.40
N PHE A 1161 -18.50 -10.96 -26.18
CA PHE A 1161 -18.14 -10.91 -27.60
C PHE A 1161 -16.62 -10.80 -27.81
N GLY A 1162 -16.12 -11.45 -28.86
CA GLY A 1162 -14.77 -11.23 -29.37
C GLY A 1162 -14.70 -10.03 -30.33
N MET A 1163 -13.49 -9.60 -30.70
CA MET A 1163 -13.28 -8.43 -31.54
C MET A 1163 -12.24 -8.70 -32.63
N ALA A 1164 -12.34 -8.00 -33.77
CA ALA A 1164 -11.41 -8.09 -34.89
C ALA A 1164 -11.15 -9.52 -35.41
N GLY A 1165 -12.15 -10.41 -35.32
CA GLY A 1165 -12.05 -11.82 -35.72
C GLY A 1165 -11.89 -12.82 -34.57
N GLY A 1166 -11.64 -12.34 -33.34
CA GLY A 1166 -11.57 -13.18 -32.16
C GLY A 1166 -12.92 -13.78 -31.77
N GLN A 1167 -12.89 -14.96 -31.14
CA GLN A 1167 -14.05 -15.70 -30.69
C GLN A 1167 -14.60 -15.15 -29.37
N ALA A 1168 -15.88 -15.42 -29.13
CA ALA A 1168 -16.53 -15.07 -27.88
C ALA A 1168 -16.02 -15.94 -26.71
N GLY A 1169 -16.04 -15.37 -25.50
CA GLY A 1169 -15.79 -16.12 -24.27
C GLY A 1169 -16.94 -17.09 -23.95
N ALA A 1170 -16.68 -18.09 -23.12
CA ALA A 1170 -17.68 -19.04 -22.67
C ALA A 1170 -18.66 -18.39 -21.67
N LEU A 1171 -19.92 -18.83 -21.72
CA LEU A 1171 -20.99 -18.42 -20.80
C LEU A 1171 -20.70 -18.84 -19.35
N GLY A 1172 -21.20 -18.04 -18.41
CA GLY A 1172 -21.29 -18.39 -17.00
C GLY A 1172 -22.51 -19.27 -16.69
N ARG A 1173 -22.54 -19.90 -15.51
CA ARG A 1173 -23.61 -20.80 -15.04
C ARG A 1173 -23.78 -20.72 -13.53
N ASN A 1174 -25.01 -20.85 -13.05
CA ASN A 1174 -25.33 -20.85 -11.62
C ASN A 1174 -26.22 -22.06 -11.30
N TRP A 1175 -25.94 -22.81 -10.23
CA TRP A 1175 -26.83 -23.90 -9.78
C TRP A 1175 -26.63 -24.21 -8.29
N VAL A 1176 -27.61 -24.91 -7.72
CA VAL A 1176 -27.55 -25.51 -6.39
C VAL A 1176 -27.42 -27.02 -6.54
N GLU A 1177 -26.39 -27.59 -5.92
CA GLU A 1177 -26.30 -29.03 -5.68
C GLU A 1177 -26.94 -29.31 -4.32
N ARG A 1178 -28.08 -29.99 -4.36
CA ARG A 1178 -28.82 -30.37 -3.16
C ARG A 1178 -28.13 -31.53 -2.47
N LYS A 1179 -28.30 -31.63 -1.15
CA LYS A 1179 -27.73 -32.72 -0.34
C LYS A 1179 -28.12 -34.14 -0.83
N ASP A 1180 -29.27 -34.29 -1.46
CA ASP A 1180 -29.73 -35.57 -2.04
C ASP A 1180 -29.10 -35.89 -3.41
N GLY A 1181 -28.24 -35.02 -3.93
CA GLY A 1181 -27.58 -35.12 -5.22
C GLY A 1181 -28.36 -34.50 -6.38
N SER A 1182 -29.56 -33.97 -6.16
CA SER A 1182 -30.30 -33.26 -7.20
C SER A 1182 -29.67 -31.89 -7.53
N ILE A 1183 -29.84 -31.43 -8.76
CA ILE A 1183 -29.30 -30.16 -9.24
C ILE A 1183 -30.46 -29.22 -9.59
N GLU A 1184 -30.46 -28.03 -8.99
CA GLU A 1184 -31.39 -26.95 -9.32
C GLU A 1184 -30.64 -25.84 -10.06
N THR A 1185 -30.97 -25.64 -11.34
CA THR A 1185 -30.35 -24.59 -12.15
C THR A 1185 -30.93 -23.22 -11.78
N ILE A 1186 -30.06 -22.24 -11.54
CA ILE A 1186 -30.45 -20.85 -11.30
C ILE A 1186 -30.10 -20.04 -12.55
N GLY A 1187 -31.02 -19.17 -12.98
CA GLY A 1187 -30.83 -18.32 -14.16
C GLY A 1187 -29.76 -17.23 -13.97
N HIS A 1188 -29.79 -16.23 -14.86
CA HIS A 1188 -28.92 -15.05 -14.76
C HIS A 1188 -29.24 -14.21 -13.51
N ALA A 1189 -30.51 -14.14 -13.12
CA ALA A 1189 -30.96 -13.59 -11.85
C ALA A 1189 -31.89 -14.60 -11.17
N GLY A 1190 -31.69 -14.84 -9.87
CA GLY A 1190 -32.55 -15.74 -9.12
C GLY A 1190 -32.12 -15.95 -7.67
N SER A 1191 -32.95 -16.66 -6.92
CA SER A 1191 -32.75 -16.93 -5.49
C SER A 1191 -33.10 -18.37 -5.17
N ALA A 1192 -32.42 -18.95 -4.17
CA ALA A 1192 -32.68 -20.29 -3.66
C ALA A 1192 -32.68 -20.31 -2.12
N GLN A 1193 -33.57 -21.13 -1.55
CA GLN A 1193 -33.49 -21.47 -0.13
C GLN A 1193 -32.47 -22.60 0.04
N MET A 1194 -31.42 -22.33 0.79
CA MET A 1194 -30.31 -23.25 1.05
C MET A 1194 -30.55 -24.02 2.33
N GLN A 1195 -30.35 -25.34 2.30
CA GLN A 1195 -30.37 -26.20 3.48
C GLN A 1195 -28.95 -26.60 3.91
N PRO A 1196 -28.76 -27.00 5.18
CA PRO A 1196 -27.47 -27.55 5.61
C PRO A 1196 -27.01 -28.72 4.75
N GLY A 1197 -25.87 -28.56 4.08
CA GLY A 1197 -25.28 -29.53 3.17
C GLY A 1197 -25.45 -29.19 1.68
N ASP A 1198 -26.33 -28.25 1.32
CA ASP A 1198 -26.47 -27.78 -0.06
C ASP A 1198 -25.26 -26.93 -0.46
N ILE A 1199 -24.90 -26.97 -1.75
CA ILE A 1199 -23.76 -26.24 -2.31
C ILE A 1199 -24.27 -25.32 -3.42
N PHE A 1200 -24.00 -24.02 -3.30
CA PHE A 1200 -24.21 -23.07 -4.38
C PHE A 1200 -22.95 -23.01 -5.24
N VAL A 1201 -23.09 -23.23 -6.56
CA VAL A 1201 -21.99 -23.25 -7.51
C VAL A 1201 -22.17 -22.16 -8.56
N ILE A 1202 -21.10 -21.39 -8.75
CA ILE A 1202 -21.04 -20.30 -9.73
C ILE A 1202 -19.86 -20.54 -10.65
N GLU A 1203 -20.14 -20.66 -11.94
CA GLU A 1203 -19.16 -20.49 -13.00
C GLU A 1203 -19.25 -19.08 -13.58
N THR A 1204 -18.18 -18.30 -13.47
CA THR A 1204 -18.14 -16.96 -14.06
C THR A 1204 -17.75 -17.02 -15.54
N PRO A 1205 -18.19 -16.04 -16.36
CA PRO A 1205 -17.87 -16.01 -17.79
C PRO A 1205 -16.37 -15.81 -18.05
N GLY A 1206 -15.90 -16.28 -19.21
CA GLY A 1206 -14.59 -15.89 -19.75
C GLY A 1206 -14.64 -14.54 -20.47
N GLY A 1207 -13.49 -14.00 -20.89
CA GLY A 1207 -13.41 -12.80 -21.73
C GLY A 1207 -13.41 -13.13 -23.22
N GLY A 1208 -13.78 -12.18 -24.08
CA GLY A 1208 -13.67 -12.32 -25.53
C GLY A 1208 -12.23 -12.25 -26.04
N GLY A 1209 -11.94 -12.98 -27.11
CA GLY A 1209 -10.66 -12.94 -27.82
C GLY A 1209 -10.56 -11.80 -28.82
N TYR A 1210 -9.34 -11.48 -29.25
CA TYR A 1210 -9.05 -10.42 -30.22
C TYR A 1210 -8.15 -10.93 -31.36
N GLY A 1211 -8.49 -10.57 -32.59
CA GLY A 1211 -7.75 -10.99 -33.78
C GLY A 1211 -8.09 -12.42 -34.22
N LYS A 1212 -7.74 -12.76 -35.48
CA LYS A 1212 -8.06 -14.06 -36.09
C LYS A 1212 -7.23 -15.22 -35.55
#